data_AF-A0A4Q0VM81-F1
#
_entry.id   AF-A0A4Q0VM81-F1
#
_cell.length_a   1.000
_cell.length_b   1.000
_cell.length_c   1.000
_cell.angle_alpha   90.00
_cell.angle_beta   90.00
_cell.angle_gamma   90.00
#
_symmetry.space_group_name_H-M   'P 1'
#
loop_
_entity.id
_entity.type
_entity.pdbx_description
1 polymer ?
#
loop_
_entity_poly.entity_id
_entity_poly.type
_entity_poly.pdbx_seq_one_letter_code
_entity_poly.pdbx_strand_id
1 'polypeptide(L)'
;MSSIFRKFFAVLLVLSLVTSPLLLSSPVSFATSDVTTEELNVTEVSQSLLERINLASTRNQIHEILIAENLFTWSSLTGTGRTEAAQAVLDLRGPGYENEEDLAYAIKQGIFLGKVNDIIYWSDGVDFVINELHQLNPPSWTLLSETEKFAVAMTIYSSGTSGSRNLYESISPLTNTLKGSLSSVKEAEVKPVTYNVIDVGETSSPVGHHQTTSSERILWASSDHSIATVNSSGRVTAQGFGVVQITYVVIESATYSVVAYGVGEVLVGDLTPPNSMVRHLTEGIETNIRVFFDKPMHRDTRAITDIQEILTAAYVKDGDKIVSEIPISSNPNTVNWLLDSIVEITLPETKVKVGQTLELHYTDKVTDHIKNKANPAGSDKAIADTFQPVGAIASLPTGNITTLHVTFNKPMSEKTKKITNLVEFAHRITIHGGASQAVIPVRPNKHAVQWTKENGRDVAIITIPETKIVAGNYATIDYKNNVRDTAGNRVKTDGTAIAVGGSLQDNNEEFFEQLRKHAGGKFPTIAFVGSASPSSAVARNSYYSDTPSFMSYERLYYTYGLTPVFIPIGVDNYHTEAFNPDNIALINSATAVFLNGGDQSRHARSFLNDDGTDTPVLTALRGIYASGGVISGSSAGAHIQSNPMFGGGTSYSELRSNTPGGNGIEPGFGFIAEGIMDSHFDARGRLGRLVVRMRDTNQPYGFGPDENTAMMFHKNVVTVIGQRGGFIIDGSKATYGAESLFQVEGLKVHYLTSGDSYHFKTNKITSSKPLITRPMFESYYDSTNIFGAYETTKVMTHLVGSPYAIAYGDTSENNPRFTLLFRKAPRTKGYHSNGAFTIDSLRLDIIPNLAEKEPRN
;
A
#
# COMPACT_ATOMS: atom_id res chain seq x y z
N MET A 1 -14.13 57.41 32.47
CA MET A 1 -13.27 56.35 31.94
C MET A 1 -14.18 55.31 31.29
N SER A 2 -14.03 54.92 30.03
CA SER A 2 -13.26 55.49 28.91
C SER A 2 -13.88 55.00 27.59
N SER A 3 -14.00 55.88 26.58
CA SER A 3 -14.34 55.64 25.16
C SER A 3 -15.06 54.31 24.80
N ILE A 4 -16.38 54.31 24.57
CA ILE A 4 -16.99 54.59 23.24
C ILE A 4 -16.40 53.67 22.15
N PHE A 5 -17.09 52.68 21.58
CA PHE A 5 -18.54 52.44 21.38
C PHE A 5 -19.21 53.29 20.27
N ARG A 6 -18.71 53.14 19.03
CA ARG A 6 -19.39 53.35 17.72
C ARG A 6 -18.65 52.46 16.69
N LYS A 7 -19.34 51.63 15.90
CA LYS A 7 -19.95 51.92 14.58
C LYS A 7 -18.91 52.43 13.57
N PHE A 8 -18.63 51.70 12.47
CA PHE A 8 -19.42 51.60 11.22
C PHE A 8 -19.39 52.88 10.37
N PHE A 9 -19.32 52.71 9.04
CA PHE A 9 -18.94 53.69 7.99
C PHE A 9 -17.43 54.00 7.95
N ALA A 10 -16.67 53.90 6.83
CA ALA A 10 -16.89 53.94 5.37
C ALA A 10 -16.80 55.34 4.72
N VAL A 11 -16.53 55.36 3.40
CA VAL A 11 -16.13 56.52 2.55
C VAL A 11 -14.65 56.91 2.80
N LEU A 12 -13.68 56.79 1.88
CA LEU A 12 -13.47 57.30 0.50
C LEU A 12 -13.03 58.79 0.46
N LEU A 13 -12.10 59.13 -0.44
CA LEU A 13 -11.51 60.48 -0.68
C LEU A 13 -10.68 61.12 0.47
N VAL A 14 -9.77 62.10 0.23
CA VAL A 14 -8.83 62.34 -0.89
C VAL A 14 -7.83 63.45 -0.50
N LEU A 15 -6.64 63.49 -1.13
CA LEU A 15 -5.64 64.59 -1.10
C LEU A 15 -5.03 64.92 0.30
N SER A 16 -3.91 65.66 0.43
CA SER A 16 -3.02 66.28 -0.58
C SER A 16 -1.59 66.46 -0.06
N LEU A 17 -0.61 66.29 -0.97
CA LEU A 17 0.53 67.19 -1.29
C LEU A 17 1.23 67.91 -0.12
N VAL A 18 2.57 67.84 -0.02
CA VAL A 18 3.56 68.73 -0.69
C VAL A 18 4.96 68.08 -0.45
N THR A 19 5.94 67.99 -1.35
CA THR A 19 6.20 68.61 -2.67
C THR A 19 6.99 67.67 -3.62
N SER A 20 6.91 67.90 -4.93
CA SER A 20 7.84 67.39 -5.98
C SER A 20 8.86 68.50 -6.37
N PRO A 21 9.71 68.41 -7.43
CA PRO A 21 10.05 67.30 -8.36
C PRO A 21 11.57 67.17 -8.70
N LEU A 22 11.90 66.33 -9.72
CA LEU A 22 13.19 66.21 -10.46
C LEU A 22 14.35 65.54 -9.68
N LEU A 23 15.19 64.66 -10.27
CA LEU A 23 15.77 64.66 -11.62
C LEU A 23 15.84 63.28 -12.32
N LEU A 24 15.77 63.33 -13.66
CA LEU A 24 16.46 62.48 -14.66
C LEU A 24 16.45 60.94 -14.55
N SER A 25 15.56 60.33 -15.34
CA SER A 25 15.87 59.31 -16.36
C SER A 25 17.09 58.39 -16.22
N SER A 26 16.82 57.09 -16.09
CA SER A 26 17.52 56.03 -16.83
C SER A 26 16.54 54.88 -17.09
N PRO A 27 16.46 54.32 -18.30
CA PRO A 27 15.84 53.00 -18.47
C PRO A 27 16.72 51.95 -17.81
N VAL A 28 16.13 50.98 -17.12
CA VAL A 28 16.86 49.77 -16.71
C VAL A 28 17.04 48.90 -17.95
N SER A 29 18.08 49.21 -18.72
CA SER A 29 18.56 48.35 -19.78
C SER A 29 19.21 47.12 -19.14
N PHE A 30 18.47 46.01 -19.08
CA PHE A 30 19.11 44.71 -18.96
C PHE A 30 19.98 44.51 -20.21
N ALA A 31 21.29 44.67 -20.05
CA ALA A 31 22.23 44.41 -21.11
C ALA A 31 22.26 42.89 -21.37
N THR A 32 21.68 42.48 -22.50
CA THR A 32 21.76 41.12 -22.99
C THR A 32 23.22 40.78 -23.29
N SER A 33 23.80 39.93 -22.44
CA SER A 33 24.93 39.08 -22.82
C SER A 33 24.41 37.65 -22.75
N ASP A 34 24.20 37.04 -23.90
CA ASP A 34 23.70 35.67 -24.04
C ASP A 34 24.83 34.67 -23.72
N VAL A 35 25.22 34.62 -22.44
CA VAL A 35 26.28 33.72 -21.96
C VAL A 35 25.76 32.29 -21.95
N THR A 36 25.78 31.66 -23.12
CA THR A 36 25.69 30.20 -23.25
C THR A 36 26.90 29.55 -22.58
N THR A 37 26.83 28.24 -22.32
CA THR A 37 27.95 27.49 -21.76
C THR A 37 29.19 27.42 -22.65
N GLU A 38 29.09 27.89 -23.91
CA GLU A 38 30.22 27.98 -24.85
C GLU A 38 31.05 29.27 -24.66
N GLU A 39 30.44 30.38 -24.22
CA GLU A 39 31.14 31.68 -24.08
C GLU A 39 32.21 31.72 -22.96
N LEU A 40 32.16 30.80 -21.99
CA LEU A 40 33.05 30.86 -20.81
C LEU A 40 34.53 30.61 -21.12
N ASN A 41 34.85 30.08 -22.32
CA ASN A 41 36.18 30.00 -22.91
C ASN A 41 37.32 29.46 -22.01
N VAL A 42 36.97 28.60 -21.04
CA VAL A 42 37.93 27.76 -20.30
C VAL A 42 38.35 26.62 -21.25
N THR A 43 39.36 26.90 -22.06
CA THR A 43 39.79 26.05 -23.19
C THR A 43 40.87 25.04 -22.84
N GLU A 44 41.75 25.32 -21.87
CA GLU A 44 42.81 24.40 -21.45
C GLU A 44 42.90 24.36 -19.91
N VAL A 45 42.56 23.21 -19.32
CA VAL A 45 42.83 22.87 -17.91
C VAL A 45 44.02 21.91 -17.93
N SER A 46 45.17 22.34 -17.41
CA SER A 46 46.38 21.51 -17.45
C SER A 46 46.40 20.43 -16.36
N GLN A 47 47.11 19.33 -16.61
CA GLN A 47 47.30 18.24 -15.65
C GLN A 47 47.94 18.72 -14.33
N SER A 48 48.80 19.76 -14.41
CA SER A 48 49.35 20.47 -13.25
C SER A 48 48.26 21.15 -12.39
N LEU A 49 47.27 21.78 -13.03
CA LEU A 49 46.11 22.33 -12.33
C LEU A 49 45.23 21.22 -11.74
N LEU A 50 44.98 20.14 -12.48
CA LEU A 50 44.23 18.96 -12.00
C LEU A 50 44.85 18.37 -10.74
N GLU A 51 46.16 18.08 -10.75
CA GLU A 51 46.89 17.59 -9.59
C GLU A 51 46.82 18.56 -8.41
N ARG A 52 47.01 19.87 -8.64
CA ARG A 52 46.94 20.89 -7.58
C ARG A 52 45.55 21.02 -6.95
N ILE A 53 44.48 20.96 -7.74
CA ILE A 53 43.10 20.97 -7.24
C ILE A 53 42.79 19.68 -6.47
N ASN A 54 43.22 18.52 -6.97
CA ASN A 54 43.02 17.24 -6.29
C ASN A 54 43.87 17.08 -5.01
N LEU A 55 45.00 17.79 -4.88
CA LEU A 55 45.81 17.84 -3.65
C LEU A 55 45.33 18.89 -2.64
N ALA A 56 44.52 19.87 -3.05
CA ALA A 56 44.00 20.89 -2.14
C ALA A 56 42.95 20.31 -1.18
N SER A 57 43.11 20.58 0.12
CA SER A 57 42.26 20.02 1.20
C SER A 57 41.30 21.05 1.81
N THR A 58 41.37 22.32 1.38
CA THR A 58 40.50 23.40 1.90
C THR A 58 40.00 24.33 0.79
N ARG A 59 38.82 24.91 1.00
CA ARG A 59 38.16 25.88 0.10
C ARG A 59 39.05 27.06 -0.29
N ASN A 60 39.84 27.58 0.66
CA ASN A 60 40.74 28.71 0.41
C ASN A 60 41.92 28.33 -0.50
N GLN A 61 42.49 27.14 -0.34
CA GLN A 61 43.57 26.66 -1.22
C GLN A 61 43.08 26.48 -2.66
N ILE A 62 41.87 25.92 -2.86
CA ILE A 62 41.26 25.79 -4.19
C ILE A 62 41.03 27.17 -4.81
N HIS A 63 40.50 28.13 -4.04
CA HIS A 63 40.29 29.51 -4.48
C HIS A 63 41.61 30.22 -4.87
N GLU A 64 42.68 30.06 -4.09
CA GLU A 64 44.01 30.60 -4.41
C GLU A 64 44.62 29.94 -5.68
N ILE A 65 44.45 28.63 -5.85
CA ILE A 65 44.91 27.89 -7.03
C ILE A 65 44.17 28.35 -8.30
N LEU A 66 42.85 28.47 -8.25
CA LEU A 66 42.03 28.92 -9.39
C LEU A 66 42.30 30.38 -9.77
N ILE A 67 42.62 31.25 -8.80
CA ILE A 67 43.07 32.63 -9.05
C ILE A 67 44.44 32.64 -9.75
N ALA A 68 45.38 31.79 -9.34
CA ALA A 68 46.76 31.80 -9.82
C ALA A 68 46.89 31.48 -11.33
N GLU A 69 46.03 30.62 -11.87
CA GLU A 69 46.04 30.27 -13.31
C GLU A 69 45.41 31.34 -14.21
N ASN A 70 44.80 32.39 -13.62
CA ASN A 70 44.22 33.53 -14.33
C ASN A 70 43.18 33.15 -15.42
N LEU A 71 42.45 32.04 -15.19
CA LEU A 71 41.31 31.63 -16.01
C LEU A 71 40.27 32.77 -16.03
N PHE A 72 39.91 33.23 -17.23
CA PHE A 72 39.23 34.50 -17.41
C PHE A 72 37.88 34.60 -16.67
N THR A 73 37.48 35.83 -16.35
CA THR A 73 36.21 36.25 -15.71
C THR A 73 36.03 36.07 -14.20
N TRP A 74 36.87 35.35 -13.46
CA TRP A 74 36.77 35.31 -11.98
C TRP A 74 36.94 36.69 -11.30
N SER A 75 37.55 37.65 -11.99
CA SER A 75 37.71 39.03 -11.53
C SER A 75 36.41 39.85 -11.49
N SER A 76 35.37 39.49 -12.25
CA SER A 76 34.08 40.22 -12.27
C SER A 76 33.08 39.72 -11.20
N LEU A 77 33.20 38.48 -10.74
CA LEU A 77 32.58 38.05 -9.48
C LEU A 77 33.18 38.87 -8.33
N THR A 78 32.39 39.23 -7.31
CA THR A 78 32.87 39.90 -6.09
C THR A 78 32.18 39.33 -4.85
N GLY A 79 32.70 39.63 -3.66
CA GLY A 79 32.10 39.19 -2.40
C GLY A 79 31.99 37.67 -2.27
N THR A 80 30.84 37.18 -1.83
CA THR A 80 30.62 35.78 -1.47
C THR A 80 30.52 34.85 -2.69
N GLY A 81 30.08 35.35 -3.84
CA GLY A 81 29.90 34.56 -5.08
C GLY A 81 31.17 33.84 -5.57
N ARG A 82 32.37 34.41 -5.33
CA ARG A 82 33.64 33.70 -5.59
C ARG A 82 33.82 32.49 -4.68
N THR A 83 33.56 32.68 -3.39
CA THR A 83 33.66 31.63 -2.37
C THR A 83 32.62 30.53 -2.62
N GLU A 84 31.43 30.89 -3.10
CA GLU A 84 30.32 29.99 -3.43
C GLU A 84 30.58 29.20 -4.72
N ALA A 85 31.08 29.83 -5.79
CA ALA A 85 31.55 29.12 -6.98
C ALA A 85 32.62 28.07 -6.63
N ALA A 86 33.58 28.42 -5.77
CA ALA A 86 34.59 27.49 -5.25
C ALA A 86 34.02 26.40 -4.31
N GLN A 87 32.82 26.59 -3.75
CA GLN A 87 32.11 25.58 -2.95
C GLN A 87 31.39 24.59 -3.86
N ALA A 88 30.67 25.06 -4.89
CA ALA A 88 30.02 24.20 -5.88
C ALA A 88 31.02 23.28 -6.61
N VAL A 89 32.22 23.78 -6.92
CA VAL A 89 33.34 22.94 -7.39
C VAL A 89 33.66 21.85 -6.34
N LEU A 90 33.88 22.23 -5.09
CA LEU A 90 34.20 21.31 -3.98
C LEU A 90 33.15 20.23 -3.74
N ASP A 91 31.86 20.57 -3.87
CA ASP A 91 30.75 19.65 -3.63
C ASP A 91 30.54 18.68 -4.81
N LEU A 92 30.85 19.12 -6.04
CA LEU A 92 30.88 18.27 -7.24
C LEU A 92 32.14 17.38 -7.35
N ARG A 93 33.12 17.52 -6.46
CA ARG A 93 34.44 16.86 -6.57
C ARG A 93 34.45 15.37 -6.24
N GLY A 94 33.51 14.89 -5.43
CA GLY A 94 33.54 13.50 -4.93
C GLY A 94 34.89 13.15 -4.27
N PRO A 95 35.52 11.99 -4.58
CA PRO A 95 36.85 11.65 -4.09
C PRO A 95 37.99 12.42 -4.79
N GLY A 96 37.70 13.16 -5.87
CA GLY A 96 38.65 13.80 -6.78
C GLY A 96 38.18 13.67 -8.23
N TYR A 97 38.63 14.56 -9.11
CA TYR A 97 38.34 14.49 -10.55
C TYR A 97 39.31 13.52 -11.24
N GLU A 98 38.82 12.70 -12.17
CA GLU A 98 39.63 11.65 -12.81
C GLU A 98 40.47 12.17 -13.99
N ASN A 99 40.01 13.23 -14.67
CA ASN A 99 40.68 13.82 -15.83
C ASN A 99 40.48 15.35 -15.93
N GLU A 100 41.10 15.97 -16.95
CA GLU A 100 41.06 17.42 -17.20
C GLU A 100 39.66 17.92 -17.65
N GLU A 101 38.89 17.10 -18.37
CA GLU A 101 37.55 17.46 -18.87
C GLU A 101 36.52 17.50 -17.73
N ASP A 102 36.57 16.55 -16.80
CA ASP A 102 35.70 16.53 -15.60
C ASP A 102 35.91 17.77 -14.73
N LEU A 103 37.17 18.15 -14.51
CA LEU A 103 37.52 19.36 -13.76
C LEU A 103 37.10 20.62 -14.54
N ALA A 104 37.30 20.66 -15.87
CA ALA A 104 36.85 21.77 -16.69
C ALA A 104 35.32 21.92 -16.67
N TYR A 105 34.57 20.82 -16.63
CA TYR A 105 33.11 20.81 -16.48
C TYR A 105 32.68 21.34 -15.10
N ALA A 106 33.27 20.82 -14.01
CA ALA A 106 32.96 21.27 -12.66
C ALA A 106 33.28 22.77 -12.44
N ILE A 107 34.41 23.26 -12.99
CA ILE A 107 34.75 24.68 -12.98
C ILE A 107 33.71 25.52 -13.73
N LYS A 108 33.28 25.09 -14.94
CA LYS A 108 32.25 25.79 -15.73
C LYS A 108 30.91 25.86 -14.97
N GLN A 109 30.49 24.78 -14.32
CA GLN A 109 29.27 24.77 -13.49
C GLN A 109 29.38 25.67 -12.26
N GLY A 110 30.51 25.63 -11.53
CA GLY A 110 30.73 26.52 -10.38
C GLY A 110 30.71 28.01 -10.75
N ILE A 111 31.31 28.39 -11.89
CA ILE A 111 31.27 29.76 -12.41
C ILE A 111 29.84 30.18 -12.79
N PHE A 112 29.07 29.27 -13.40
CA PHE A 112 27.67 29.53 -13.78
C PHE A 112 26.79 29.76 -12.55
N LEU A 113 26.85 28.86 -11.56
CA LEU A 113 26.11 29.00 -10.29
C LEU A 113 26.49 30.28 -9.54
N GLY A 114 27.78 30.61 -9.48
CA GLY A 114 28.28 31.85 -8.86
C GLY A 114 27.80 33.16 -9.51
N LYS A 115 27.27 33.12 -10.74
CA LYS A 115 26.64 34.27 -11.41
C LYS A 115 25.14 34.44 -11.09
N VAL A 116 24.47 33.39 -10.61
CA VAL A 116 23.00 33.37 -10.43
C VAL A 116 22.56 33.77 -9.00
N ASN A 117 23.49 33.74 -8.04
CA ASN A 117 23.22 33.58 -6.61
C ASN A 117 22.72 34.82 -5.81
N ASP A 118 22.40 35.95 -6.44
CA ASP A 118 21.98 37.17 -5.71
C ASP A 118 20.57 37.05 -5.07
N ILE A 119 19.81 36.00 -5.41
CA ILE A 119 18.58 35.59 -4.70
C ILE A 119 18.55 34.05 -4.58
N ILE A 120 18.61 33.53 -3.35
CA ILE A 120 18.60 32.08 -3.08
C ILE A 120 17.17 31.54 -2.99
N TYR A 121 16.86 30.54 -3.82
CA TYR A 121 15.82 29.54 -3.56
C TYR A 121 16.42 28.14 -3.77
N TRP A 122 16.03 27.18 -2.93
CA TRP A 122 16.56 25.82 -2.96
C TRP A 122 15.83 24.96 -3.99
N SER A 123 16.56 24.05 -4.64
CA SER A 123 16.04 22.96 -5.49
C SER A 123 14.86 22.24 -4.83
N ASP A 124 15.02 21.91 -3.56
CA ASP A 124 14.13 21.05 -2.79
C ASP A 124 12.73 21.66 -2.61
N GLY A 125 12.60 23.00 -2.70
CA GLY A 125 11.31 23.69 -2.69
C GLY A 125 10.58 23.58 -4.04
N VAL A 126 11.33 23.56 -5.14
CA VAL A 126 10.80 23.29 -6.49
C VAL A 126 10.41 21.81 -6.56
N ASP A 127 11.30 20.90 -6.17
CA ASP A 127 11.02 19.46 -6.15
C ASP A 127 9.87 19.09 -5.20
N PHE A 128 9.68 19.75 -4.05
CA PHE A 128 8.54 19.46 -3.19
C PHE A 128 7.21 19.88 -3.81
N VAL A 129 7.12 21.09 -4.39
CA VAL A 129 5.89 21.57 -5.06
C VAL A 129 5.63 20.76 -6.33
N ILE A 130 6.67 20.40 -7.10
CA ILE A 130 6.55 19.51 -8.25
C ILE A 130 6.14 18.11 -7.82
N ASN A 131 6.65 17.53 -6.73
CA ASN A 131 6.26 16.18 -6.27
C ASN A 131 4.85 16.11 -5.66
N GLU A 132 4.35 17.14 -4.99
CA GLU A 132 2.93 17.20 -4.59
C GLU A 132 2.00 17.33 -5.81
N LEU A 133 2.41 18.05 -6.86
CA LEU A 133 1.62 18.20 -8.09
C LEU A 133 1.75 16.98 -9.03
N HIS A 134 2.90 16.29 -9.03
CA HIS A 134 3.11 14.97 -9.67
C HIS A 134 2.38 13.84 -8.93
N GLN A 135 1.96 14.02 -7.67
CA GLN A 135 1.04 13.10 -7.00
C GLN A 135 -0.43 13.30 -7.44
N LEU A 136 -0.74 14.31 -8.26
CA LEU A 136 -2.10 14.60 -8.78
C LEU A 136 -2.29 14.25 -10.27
N ASN A 137 -1.32 13.55 -10.88
CA ASN A 137 -1.02 13.29 -12.31
C ASN A 137 -2.06 12.57 -13.25
N PRO A 138 -2.52 13.19 -14.37
CA PRO A 138 -3.00 12.54 -15.63
C PRO A 138 -1.92 12.19 -16.75
N PRO A 139 -1.94 12.65 -18.07
CA PRO A 139 -0.85 12.56 -19.20
C PRO A 139 0.44 13.53 -19.79
N SER A 140 1.05 14.83 -19.74
CA SER A 140 1.13 16.40 -19.38
C SER A 140 2.13 17.16 -18.49
N TRP A 141 2.56 16.79 -17.32
CA TRP A 141 3.39 17.69 -16.50
C TRP A 141 4.87 17.73 -16.98
N THR A 142 5.03 17.56 -18.30
CA THR A 142 6.04 16.74 -18.95
C THR A 142 6.50 17.26 -20.32
N LEU A 143 5.79 18.23 -20.90
CA LEU A 143 6.12 18.82 -22.22
C LEU A 143 6.01 20.36 -22.23
N LEU A 144 5.41 20.94 -21.18
CA LEU A 144 5.72 22.28 -20.72
C LEU A 144 7.17 22.34 -20.24
N SER A 145 7.88 23.45 -20.50
CA SER A 145 9.13 23.73 -19.79
C SER A 145 8.84 24.09 -18.33
N GLU A 146 9.84 23.96 -17.45
CA GLU A 146 9.68 24.24 -16.01
C GLU A 146 9.09 25.64 -15.73
N THR A 147 9.42 26.62 -16.59
CA THR A 147 8.89 27.99 -16.53
C THR A 147 7.37 28.05 -16.74
N GLU A 148 6.78 27.19 -17.59
CA GLU A 148 5.33 27.17 -17.77
C GLU A 148 4.61 26.25 -16.78
N LYS A 149 5.26 25.18 -16.28
CA LYS A 149 4.72 24.40 -15.15
C LYS A 149 4.50 25.31 -13.93
N PHE A 150 5.48 26.17 -13.66
CA PHE A 150 5.38 27.24 -12.66
C PHE A 150 4.21 28.21 -12.93
N ALA A 151 4.02 28.66 -14.19
CA ALA A 151 2.90 29.53 -14.56
C ALA A 151 1.52 28.86 -14.42
N VAL A 152 1.40 27.57 -14.75
CA VAL A 152 0.18 26.77 -14.58
C VAL A 152 -0.12 26.55 -13.09
N ALA A 153 0.88 26.20 -12.28
CA ALA A 153 0.72 26.07 -10.83
C ALA A 153 0.18 27.37 -10.20
N MET A 154 0.77 28.53 -10.56
CA MET A 154 0.32 29.85 -10.10
C MET A 154 -1.09 30.23 -10.60
N THR A 155 -1.56 29.63 -11.70
CA THR A 155 -2.89 29.88 -12.28
C THR A 155 -3.97 29.05 -11.60
N ILE A 156 -3.75 27.75 -11.39
CA ILE A 156 -4.70 26.85 -10.68
C ILE A 156 -4.95 27.35 -9.25
N TYR A 157 -3.90 27.85 -8.61
CA TYR A 157 -3.93 28.51 -7.30
C TYR A 157 -4.95 29.67 -7.19
N SER A 158 -5.40 30.23 -8.32
CA SER A 158 -6.34 31.36 -8.38
C SER A 158 -7.80 30.98 -8.76
N SER A 159 -8.08 29.73 -9.18
CA SER A 159 -9.38 29.36 -9.79
C SER A 159 -10.45 28.84 -8.82
N GLY A 160 -10.07 28.44 -7.60
CA GLY A 160 -10.94 28.55 -6.41
C GLY A 160 -12.20 27.67 -6.33
N THR A 161 -12.19 26.43 -6.84
CA THR A 161 -13.23 25.42 -6.51
C THR A 161 -12.61 24.21 -5.81
N SER A 162 -13.44 23.40 -5.11
CA SER A 162 -13.09 22.97 -3.75
C SER A 162 -12.89 21.46 -3.50
N GLY A 163 -11.69 21.11 -3.01
CA GLY A 163 -11.35 19.86 -2.33
C GLY A 163 -9.87 19.50 -2.58
N SER A 164 -8.96 19.38 -1.60
CA SER A 164 -9.13 18.99 -0.20
C SER A 164 -8.35 19.88 0.82
N ARG A 165 -9.09 20.81 1.43
CA ARG A 165 -8.86 21.58 2.70
C ARG A 165 -7.48 22.12 3.13
N ASN A 166 -6.36 21.39 3.06
CA ASN A 166 -5.08 21.83 3.66
C ASN A 166 -4.29 22.83 2.79
N LEU A 167 -4.56 22.90 1.48
CA LEU A 167 -4.04 23.99 0.65
C LEU A 167 -4.72 25.33 0.97
N TYR A 168 -6.04 25.32 1.23
CA TYR A 168 -6.87 26.53 1.20
C TYR A 168 -6.48 27.59 2.24
N GLU A 169 -6.11 27.17 3.45
CA GLU A 169 -5.76 28.10 4.54
C GLU A 169 -4.34 28.70 4.35
N SER A 170 -3.41 27.91 3.81
CA SER A 170 -2.06 28.35 3.39
C SER A 170 -2.09 29.38 2.24
N ILE A 171 -3.16 29.37 1.44
CA ILE A 171 -3.32 30.16 0.21
C ILE A 171 -4.00 31.51 0.45
N SER A 172 -4.80 31.63 1.52
CA SER A 172 -5.59 32.82 1.85
C SER A 172 -4.81 34.16 1.85
N PRO A 173 -3.52 34.24 2.25
CA PRO A 173 -2.77 35.50 2.17
C PRO A 173 -2.48 35.94 0.73
N LEU A 174 -2.07 35.00 -0.13
CA LEU A 174 -1.69 35.26 -1.51
C LEU A 174 -2.91 35.53 -2.42
N THR A 175 -4.12 35.14 -2.02
CA THR A 175 -5.35 35.46 -2.74
C THR A 175 -5.55 36.97 -2.98
N ASN A 176 -5.06 37.84 -2.08
CA ASN A 176 -5.15 39.28 -2.25
C ASN A 176 -4.03 39.84 -3.14
N THR A 177 -2.81 39.30 -3.05
CA THR A 177 -1.69 39.66 -3.93
C THR A 177 -1.97 39.25 -5.37
N LEU A 178 -2.47 38.02 -5.60
CA LEU A 178 -2.85 37.54 -6.92
C LEU A 178 -4.05 38.29 -7.49
N LYS A 179 -5.02 38.74 -6.68
CA LYS A 179 -6.04 39.69 -7.15
C LYS A 179 -5.43 41.01 -7.65
N GLY A 180 -4.34 41.46 -7.04
CA GLY A 180 -3.53 42.57 -7.55
C GLY A 180 -2.92 42.25 -8.92
N SER A 181 -2.10 41.21 -9.02
CA SER A 181 -1.40 40.84 -10.26
C SER A 181 -2.34 40.46 -11.41
N LEU A 182 -3.39 39.68 -11.14
CA LEU A 182 -4.40 39.30 -12.13
C LEU A 182 -5.24 40.51 -12.59
N SER A 183 -5.41 41.56 -11.77
CA SER A 183 -6.01 42.83 -12.23
C SER A 183 -5.11 43.62 -13.20
N SER A 184 -3.86 43.17 -13.41
CA SER A 184 -2.96 43.68 -14.46
C SER A 184 -2.77 42.72 -15.64
N VAL A 185 -3.25 41.47 -15.55
CA VAL A 185 -3.31 40.54 -16.68
C VAL A 185 -4.43 40.97 -17.62
N LYS A 186 -4.08 41.73 -18.65
CA LYS A 186 -5.00 42.09 -19.72
C LYS A 186 -5.33 40.88 -20.58
N GLU A 187 -6.51 40.32 -20.37
CA GLU A 187 -7.29 39.63 -21.41
C GLU A 187 -6.57 38.43 -22.07
N ALA A 188 -5.90 37.58 -21.28
CA ALA A 188 -5.33 36.32 -21.77
C ALA A 188 -6.44 35.42 -22.36
N GLU A 189 -6.25 34.97 -23.60
CA GLU A 189 -7.31 34.36 -24.40
C GLU A 189 -7.48 32.86 -24.10
N VAL A 190 -8.69 32.47 -23.68
CA VAL A 190 -9.04 31.05 -23.46
C VAL A 190 -9.55 30.44 -24.75
N LYS A 191 -8.74 29.56 -25.37
CA LYS A 191 -9.06 28.86 -26.62
C LYS A 191 -8.98 27.34 -26.40
N PRO A 192 -10.12 26.65 -26.18
CA PRO A 192 -10.13 25.19 -26.10
C PRO A 192 -9.57 24.56 -27.38
N VAL A 193 -8.72 23.55 -27.24
CA VAL A 193 -8.26 22.73 -28.37
C VAL A 193 -9.15 21.51 -28.50
N THR A 194 -9.38 21.05 -29.73
CA THR A 194 -10.13 19.81 -30.02
C THR A 194 -9.23 18.85 -30.80
N TYR A 195 -9.29 17.58 -30.44
CA TYR A 195 -8.65 16.49 -31.16
C TYR A 195 -9.70 15.49 -31.64
N ASN A 196 -9.37 14.73 -32.68
CA ASN A 196 -10.13 13.53 -33.02
C ASN A 196 -9.76 12.40 -32.05
N VAL A 197 -10.66 11.42 -31.89
CA VAL A 197 -10.33 10.10 -31.33
C VAL A 197 -9.23 9.47 -32.19
N ILE A 198 -8.30 8.76 -31.55
CA ILE A 198 -7.21 8.03 -32.22
C ILE A 198 -7.11 6.60 -31.68
N ASP A 199 -6.79 5.66 -32.56
CA ASP A 199 -6.48 4.29 -32.13
C ASP A 199 -5.02 4.21 -31.62
N VAL A 200 -4.71 3.18 -30.81
CA VAL A 200 -3.33 2.97 -30.29
C VAL A 200 -2.33 2.83 -31.43
N GLY A 201 -1.31 3.71 -31.44
CA GLY A 201 -0.29 3.81 -32.49
C GLY A 201 -0.56 4.89 -33.55
N GLU A 202 -1.74 5.52 -33.57
CA GLU A 202 -2.05 6.63 -34.48
C GLU A 202 -1.66 8.02 -33.93
N THR A 203 -1.84 9.07 -34.75
CA THR A 203 -1.54 10.46 -34.40
C THR A 203 -2.65 11.42 -34.83
N SER A 204 -2.98 12.42 -33.99
CA SER A 204 -3.92 13.51 -34.33
C SER A 204 -3.29 14.89 -34.14
N SER A 205 -3.71 15.85 -34.96
CA SER A 205 -3.31 17.26 -34.89
C SER A 205 -4.37 18.14 -34.20
N PRO A 206 -3.99 19.28 -33.61
CA PRO A 206 -4.89 20.13 -32.82
C PRO A 206 -5.77 21.04 -33.67
N VAL A 207 -7.08 21.02 -33.43
CA VAL A 207 -8.06 21.93 -34.06
C VAL A 207 -8.46 23.02 -33.07
N GLY A 208 -8.60 24.27 -33.54
CA GLY A 208 -9.12 25.40 -32.76
C GLY A 208 -8.12 26.16 -31.87
N HIS A 209 -6.87 25.70 -31.79
CA HIS A 209 -5.83 26.31 -30.94
C HIS A 209 -5.35 27.69 -31.43
N HIS A 210 -4.81 28.49 -30.51
CA HIS A 210 -4.26 29.82 -30.78
C HIS A 210 -3.08 29.77 -31.78
N GLN A 211 -3.06 30.68 -32.75
CA GLN A 211 -2.03 30.76 -33.78
C GLN A 211 -0.98 31.80 -33.39
N THR A 212 0.23 31.36 -33.08
CA THR A 212 1.30 32.21 -32.55
C THR A 212 1.79 33.25 -33.57
N THR A 213 1.98 34.48 -33.11
CA THR A 213 2.76 35.50 -33.83
C THR A 213 4.27 35.23 -33.75
N SER A 214 5.10 36.02 -34.44
CA SER A 214 6.56 35.86 -34.45
C SER A 214 7.26 36.25 -33.13
N SER A 215 6.54 36.81 -32.16
CA SER A 215 7.05 37.06 -30.80
C SER A 215 6.49 36.08 -29.76
N GLU A 216 5.49 35.28 -30.12
CA GLU A 216 4.86 34.31 -29.23
C GLU A 216 5.48 32.91 -29.35
N ARG A 217 5.50 32.18 -28.24
CA ARG A 217 5.90 30.78 -28.17
C ARG A 217 4.77 29.96 -27.56
N ILE A 218 4.31 28.93 -28.27
CA ILE A 218 3.35 27.94 -27.79
C ILE A 218 4.07 26.70 -27.27
N LEU A 219 3.65 26.19 -26.12
CA LEU A 219 4.14 24.96 -25.53
C LEU A 219 2.94 24.06 -25.14
N TRP A 220 3.10 22.75 -25.34
CA TRP A 220 2.04 21.74 -25.36
C TRP A 220 2.32 20.65 -24.34
N ALA A 221 1.30 19.97 -23.80
CA ALA A 221 1.46 18.77 -22.95
C ALA A 221 0.17 17.95 -22.71
N SER A 222 0.20 16.74 -22.07
CA SER A 222 -0.86 15.68 -21.84
C SER A 222 -1.70 15.22 -20.47
N SER A 223 -1.60 15.18 -19.05
CA SER A 223 -0.76 15.26 -17.67
C SER A 223 0.44 14.34 -16.97
N ASP A 224 0.88 13.04 -17.14
CA ASP A 224 2.14 12.32 -17.60
C ASP A 224 1.96 10.96 -18.44
N HIS A 225 2.86 10.71 -19.40
CA HIS A 225 2.73 10.20 -20.78
C HIS A 225 2.19 8.81 -21.15
N SER A 226 1.88 7.89 -20.25
CA SER A 226 1.68 6.46 -20.61
C SER A 226 0.56 6.18 -21.63
N ILE A 227 -0.42 7.07 -21.76
CA ILE A 227 -1.59 6.96 -22.65
C ILE A 227 -1.28 7.61 -24.02
N ALA A 228 -0.72 8.83 -24.03
CA ALA A 228 -0.26 9.50 -25.25
C ALA A 228 0.78 10.61 -24.95
N THR A 229 1.60 10.91 -25.96
CA THR A 229 2.56 12.02 -25.96
C THR A 229 2.18 13.07 -27.00
N VAL A 230 2.55 14.34 -26.79
CA VAL A 230 2.35 15.43 -27.77
C VAL A 230 3.66 16.14 -28.06
N ASN A 231 3.89 16.53 -29.32
CA ASN A 231 5.12 17.20 -29.72
C ASN A 231 5.00 18.74 -29.64
N SER A 232 6.08 19.45 -29.94
CA SER A 232 6.13 20.93 -29.98
C SER A 232 5.19 21.58 -31.01
N SER A 233 4.66 20.83 -31.98
CA SER A 233 3.63 21.29 -32.93
C SER A 233 2.21 20.85 -32.53
N GLY A 234 2.00 20.45 -31.27
CA GLY A 234 0.71 20.00 -30.75
C GLY A 234 0.17 18.69 -31.33
N ARG A 235 0.95 17.96 -32.13
CA ARG A 235 0.54 16.67 -32.70
C ARG A 235 0.74 15.56 -31.68
N VAL A 236 -0.36 14.89 -31.35
CA VAL A 236 -0.46 13.84 -30.34
C VAL A 236 -0.18 12.48 -30.98
N THR A 237 0.44 11.57 -30.25
CA THR A 237 0.73 10.18 -30.63
C THR A 237 0.23 9.24 -29.55
N ALA A 238 -0.67 8.32 -29.91
CA ALA A 238 -1.24 7.34 -29.00
C ALA A 238 -0.22 6.25 -28.60
N GLN A 239 -0.14 5.92 -27.31
CA GLN A 239 0.77 4.89 -26.77
C GLN A 239 0.03 3.77 -26.03
N GLY A 240 -1.09 4.06 -25.37
CA GLY A 240 -1.89 3.09 -24.62
C GLY A 240 -3.32 3.57 -24.41
N PHE A 241 -4.23 2.66 -24.08
CA PHE A 241 -5.66 2.96 -23.94
C PHE A 241 -5.97 3.93 -22.80
N GLY A 242 -6.84 4.91 -23.05
CA GLY A 242 -7.35 5.80 -22.01
C GLY A 242 -7.73 7.20 -22.47
N VAL A 243 -7.78 8.13 -21.50
CA VAL A 243 -8.21 9.52 -21.66
C VAL A 243 -7.07 10.45 -21.24
N VAL A 244 -6.82 11.49 -22.03
CA VAL A 244 -5.60 12.31 -21.95
C VAL A 244 -5.95 13.79 -22.15
N GLN A 245 -5.53 14.67 -21.25
CA GLN A 245 -5.84 16.12 -21.28
C GLN A 245 -4.70 16.92 -21.91
N ILE A 246 -4.80 17.15 -23.21
CA ILE A 246 -3.84 17.96 -23.94
C ILE A 246 -3.99 19.45 -23.62
N THR A 247 -3.10 19.98 -22.79
CA THR A 247 -2.95 21.39 -22.44
C THR A 247 -2.01 22.10 -23.41
N TYR A 248 -2.23 23.40 -23.64
CA TYR A 248 -1.21 24.29 -24.18
C TYR A 248 -1.22 25.66 -23.50
N VAL A 249 -0.06 26.31 -23.49
CA VAL A 249 0.15 27.69 -23.01
C VAL A 249 0.91 28.47 -24.08
N VAL A 250 0.52 29.72 -24.32
CA VAL A 250 1.21 30.67 -25.20
C VAL A 250 1.80 31.79 -24.37
N ILE A 251 3.10 32.04 -24.50
CA ILE A 251 3.83 33.12 -23.84
C ILE A 251 4.37 34.13 -24.87
N GLU A 252 4.32 35.41 -24.55
CA GLU A 252 5.03 36.46 -25.29
C GLU A 252 6.51 36.43 -24.89
N SER A 253 7.41 36.24 -25.87
CA SER A 253 8.83 35.97 -25.61
C SER A 253 9.60 37.18 -25.08
N ALA A 254 9.14 38.40 -25.35
CA ALA A 254 9.76 39.62 -24.85
C ALA A 254 9.41 39.96 -23.38
N THR A 255 8.33 39.38 -22.83
CA THR A 255 7.79 39.72 -21.50
C THR A 255 7.53 38.52 -20.59
N TYR A 256 7.58 37.29 -21.14
CA TYR A 256 7.18 36.04 -20.48
C TYR A 256 5.74 36.03 -19.94
N SER A 257 4.87 36.93 -20.42
CA SER A 257 3.46 36.97 -20.05
C SER A 257 2.64 35.96 -20.84
N VAL A 258 1.74 35.23 -20.17
CA VAL A 258 0.78 34.32 -20.82
C VAL A 258 -0.21 35.14 -21.66
N VAL A 259 -0.25 34.86 -22.97
CA VAL A 259 -1.12 35.51 -23.96
C VAL A 259 -2.40 34.71 -24.18
N ALA A 260 -2.28 33.37 -24.21
CA ALA A 260 -3.41 32.47 -24.39
C ALA A 260 -3.13 31.11 -23.72
N TYR A 261 -4.19 30.36 -23.43
CA TYR A 261 -4.07 28.96 -23.03
C TYR A 261 -5.30 28.15 -23.48
N GLY A 262 -5.13 26.83 -23.51
CA GLY A 262 -6.18 25.89 -23.86
C GLY A 262 -5.97 24.53 -23.23
N VAL A 263 -7.06 23.79 -23.05
CA VAL A 263 -7.04 22.35 -22.74
C VAL A 263 -8.02 21.69 -23.71
N GLY A 264 -7.71 20.47 -24.14
CA GLY A 264 -8.54 19.64 -25.00
C GLY A 264 -8.27 18.18 -24.75
N GLU A 265 -9.30 17.36 -24.83
CA GLU A 265 -9.19 15.95 -24.52
C GLU A 265 -8.82 15.14 -25.77
N VAL A 266 -7.91 14.19 -25.60
CA VAL A 266 -7.65 13.10 -26.53
C VAL A 266 -8.18 11.81 -25.92
N LEU A 267 -8.68 10.96 -26.79
CA LEU A 267 -9.25 9.66 -26.48
C LEU A 267 -8.47 8.63 -27.27
N VAL A 268 -7.84 7.69 -26.57
CA VAL A 268 -7.05 6.61 -27.16
C VAL A 268 -7.77 5.29 -26.99
N GLY A 269 -8.24 4.71 -28.10
CA GLY A 269 -9.11 3.53 -28.10
C GLY A 269 -8.62 2.35 -28.96
N ASP A 270 -9.46 1.32 -29.01
CA ASP A 270 -9.55 0.38 -30.14
C ASP A 270 -11.03 0.06 -30.41
N LEU A 271 -11.34 -0.43 -31.61
CA LEU A 271 -12.70 -0.72 -32.07
C LEU A 271 -13.38 -1.95 -31.42
N THR A 272 -12.89 -2.46 -30.29
CA THR A 272 -13.41 -3.65 -29.59
C THR A 272 -14.16 -3.25 -28.31
N PRO A 273 -15.46 -3.57 -28.17
CA PRO A 273 -16.23 -3.26 -26.97
C PRO A 273 -15.58 -3.77 -25.68
N PRO A 274 -15.73 -3.07 -24.54
CA PRO A 274 -15.20 -3.51 -23.26
C PRO A 274 -15.95 -4.77 -22.79
N ASN A 275 -15.22 -5.79 -22.38
CA ASN A 275 -15.81 -6.98 -21.77
C ASN A 275 -16.15 -6.67 -20.31
N SER A 276 -17.42 -6.88 -19.93
CA SER A 276 -17.85 -6.83 -18.55
C SER A 276 -17.85 -8.23 -17.93
N MET A 277 -17.66 -8.32 -16.62
CA MET A 277 -17.92 -9.52 -15.83
C MET A 277 -18.51 -9.13 -14.46
N VAL A 278 -19.61 -9.78 -14.08
CA VAL A 278 -19.97 -9.92 -12.66
C VAL A 278 -18.87 -10.75 -11.99
N ARG A 279 -18.57 -10.51 -10.71
CA ARG A 279 -17.71 -11.42 -9.92
C ARG A 279 -18.26 -11.70 -8.52
N HIS A 280 -17.81 -12.83 -7.97
CA HIS A 280 -18.10 -13.30 -6.61
C HIS A 280 -19.60 -13.51 -6.38
N LEU A 281 -20.33 -13.99 -7.40
CA LEU A 281 -21.75 -14.28 -7.29
C LEU A 281 -21.97 -15.47 -6.33
N THR A 282 -22.98 -15.39 -5.47
CA THR A 282 -23.23 -16.39 -4.42
C THR A 282 -24.69 -16.86 -4.39
N GLU A 283 -24.91 -18.10 -3.96
CA GLU A 283 -26.26 -18.58 -3.66
C GLU A 283 -26.89 -17.80 -2.49
N GLY A 284 -28.10 -17.28 -2.70
CA GLY A 284 -28.82 -16.54 -1.67
C GLY A 284 -29.71 -15.42 -2.23
N ILE A 285 -29.68 -14.28 -1.55
CA ILE A 285 -30.30 -13.03 -1.97
C ILE A 285 -29.17 -12.04 -2.24
N GLU A 286 -29.11 -11.56 -3.48
CA GLU A 286 -28.13 -10.62 -3.98
C GLU A 286 -28.78 -9.25 -4.20
N THR A 287 -28.10 -8.17 -3.80
CA THR A 287 -28.53 -6.78 -4.04
C THR A 287 -27.40 -5.97 -4.65
N ASN A 288 -26.23 -5.98 -4.01
CA ASN A 288 -25.04 -5.29 -4.49
C ASN A 288 -24.27 -6.24 -5.43
N ILE A 289 -24.13 -5.82 -6.68
CA ILE A 289 -23.43 -6.54 -7.73
C ILE A 289 -22.25 -5.69 -8.18
N ARG A 290 -21.04 -6.26 -8.15
CA ARG A 290 -19.85 -5.62 -8.72
C ARG A 290 -19.63 -6.12 -10.14
N VAL A 291 -19.53 -5.16 -11.05
CA VAL A 291 -19.22 -5.35 -12.46
C VAL A 291 -17.81 -4.80 -12.70
N PHE A 292 -16.98 -5.64 -13.27
CA PHE A 292 -15.60 -5.33 -13.64
C PHE A 292 -15.54 -5.25 -15.16
N PHE A 293 -14.95 -4.18 -15.68
CA PHE A 293 -14.63 -4.03 -17.09
C PHE A 293 -13.14 -4.37 -17.30
N ASP A 294 -12.82 -4.96 -18.44
CA ASP A 294 -11.42 -5.25 -18.84
C ASP A 294 -10.63 -3.98 -19.21
N LYS A 295 -11.33 -2.90 -19.55
CA LYS A 295 -10.82 -1.56 -19.87
C LYS A 295 -11.36 -0.49 -18.90
N PRO A 296 -10.65 0.63 -18.69
CA PRO A 296 -11.20 1.83 -18.04
C PRO A 296 -12.40 2.40 -18.82
N MET A 297 -13.45 2.82 -18.11
CA MET A 297 -14.68 3.36 -18.70
C MET A 297 -14.65 4.89 -18.76
N HIS A 298 -15.28 5.49 -19.79
CA HIS A 298 -15.25 6.94 -19.97
C HIS A 298 -15.91 7.70 -18.80
N ARG A 299 -15.40 8.90 -18.46
CA ARG A 299 -15.91 9.71 -17.35
C ARG A 299 -17.41 10.04 -17.44
N ASP A 300 -17.96 10.16 -18.65
CA ASP A 300 -19.40 10.40 -18.82
C ASP A 300 -20.21 9.14 -18.46
N THR A 301 -19.74 7.95 -18.87
CA THR A 301 -20.27 6.64 -18.42
C THR A 301 -20.19 6.51 -16.89
N ARG A 302 -19.15 7.08 -16.27
CA ARG A 302 -18.94 7.09 -14.82
C ARG A 302 -19.71 8.18 -14.07
N ALA A 303 -20.19 9.20 -14.77
CA ALA A 303 -21.11 10.21 -14.24
C ALA A 303 -22.58 9.72 -14.23
N ILE A 304 -22.89 8.60 -14.88
CA ILE A 304 -24.22 7.99 -14.84
C ILE A 304 -24.50 7.48 -13.42
N THR A 305 -25.58 7.98 -12.83
CA THR A 305 -26.07 7.59 -11.50
C THR A 305 -27.41 6.85 -11.52
N ASP A 306 -28.22 7.00 -12.59
CA ASP A 306 -29.42 6.19 -12.81
C ASP A 306 -29.07 4.86 -13.48
N ILE A 307 -29.50 3.75 -12.90
CA ILE A 307 -29.29 2.42 -13.46
C ILE A 307 -30.02 2.21 -14.80
N GLN A 308 -31.11 2.92 -15.08
CA GLN A 308 -31.83 2.84 -16.36
C GLN A 308 -31.01 3.46 -17.51
N GLU A 309 -30.00 4.25 -17.20
CA GLU A 309 -29.03 4.75 -18.18
C GLU A 309 -27.83 3.80 -18.36
N ILE A 310 -27.65 2.79 -17.50
CA ILE A 310 -26.60 1.75 -17.62
C ILE A 310 -27.15 0.43 -18.16
N LEU A 311 -28.32 -0.02 -17.70
CA LEU A 311 -28.90 -1.33 -18.03
C LEU A 311 -30.22 -1.21 -18.79
N THR A 312 -30.35 -1.98 -19.87
CA THR A 312 -31.61 -2.22 -20.58
C THR A 312 -32.37 -3.40 -19.98
N ALA A 313 -31.68 -4.42 -19.47
CA ALA A 313 -32.27 -5.57 -18.76
C ALA A 313 -31.23 -6.27 -17.85
N ALA A 314 -31.71 -7.13 -16.94
CA ALA A 314 -30.88 -8.09 -16.24
C ALA A 314 -31.66 -9.40 -15.98
N TYR A 315 -30.97 -10.53 -16.07
CA TYR A 315 -31.57 -11.86 -16.01
C TYR A 315 -30.77 -12.79 -15.11
N VAL A 316 -31.46 -13.62 -14.31
CA VAL A 316 -30.90 -14.85 -13.75
C VAL A 316 -31.15 -15.98 -14.74
N LYS A 317 -30.09 -16.72 -15.12
CA LYS A 317 -30.16 -17.86 -16.03
C LYS A 317 -29.70 -19.18 -15.39
N ASP A 318 -30.21 -20.28 -15.93
CA ASP A 318 -29.88 -21.66 -15.60
C ASP A 318 -29.53 -22.37 -16.93
N GLY A 319 -28.22 -22.47 -17.21
CA GLY A 319 -27.75 -22.65 -18.59
C GLY A 319 -28.17 -21.46 -19.47
N ASP A 320 -28.67 -21.72 -20.67
CA ASP A 320 -29.20 -20.66 -21.57
C ASP A 320 -30.59 -20.14 -21.16
N LYS A 321 -31.26 -20.81 -20.21
CA LYS A 321 -32.66 -20.55 -19.87
C LYS A 321 -32.77 -19.42 -18.84
N ILE A 322 -33.48 -18.34 -19.19
CA ILE A 322 -33.91 -17.32 -18.22
C ILE A 322 -34.86 -17.96 -17.19
N VAL A 323 -34.53 -17.81 -15.90
CA VAL A 323 -35.32 -18.29 -14.76
C VAL A 323 -35.85 -17.15 -13.88
N SER A 324 -35.26 -15.96 -13.96
CA SER A 324 -35.85 -14.72 -13.46
C SER A 324 -35.44 -13.54 -14.33
N GLU A 325 -36.35 -12.62 -14.57
CA GLU A 325 -36.07 -11.27 -15.05
C GLU A 325 -35.99 -10.34 -13.82
N ILE A 326 -35.13 -9.32 -13.86
CA ILE A 326 -34.86 -8.42 -12.73
C ILE A 326 -35.33 -6.99 -13.09
N PRO A 327 -36.26 -6.38 -12.34
CA PRO A 327 -36.73 -5.03 -12.61
C PRO A 327 -35.63 -3.97 -12.48
N ILE A 328 -35.46 -3.17 -13.53
CA ILE A 328 -34.53 -2.03 -13.58
C ILE A 328 -35.33 -0.72 -13.39
N SER A 329 -35.23 -0.10 -12.22
CA SER A 329 -35.91 1.15 -11.88
C SER A 329 -35.01 2.07 -11.06
N SER A 330 -35.00 3.37 -11.36
CA SER A 330 -34.14 4.44 -10.78
C SER A 330 -34.22 4.62 -9.24
N ASN A 331 -35.07 3.83 -8.58
CA ASN A 331 -35.21 3.70 -7.14
C ASN A 331 -35.78 2.29 -6.88
N PRO A 332 -35.25 1.49 -5.93
CA PRO A 332 -34.11 1.76 -5.04
C PRO A 332 -32.75 1.47 -5.68
N ASN A 333 -32.71 1.11 -6.96
CA ASN A 333 -31.47 0.72 -7.65
C ASN A 333 -30.56 1.95 -7.81
N THR A 334 -29.26 1.75 -7.59
CA THR A 334 -28.25 2.81 -7.66
C THR A 334 -27.02 2.36 -8.43
N VAL A 335 -26.25 3.33 -8.92
CA VAL A 335 -24.93 3.12 -9.52
C VAL A 335 -23.89 3.82 -8.67
N ASN A 336 -22.79 3.14 -8.33
CA ASN A 336 -21.64 3.71 -7.64
C ASN A 336 -20.34 3.21 -8.28
N TRP A 337 -19.61 4.08 -8.97
CA TRP A 337 -18.32 3.75 -9.55
C TRP A 337 -17.23 3.72 -8.46
N LEU A 338 -16.60 2.55 -8.30
CA LEU A 338 -15.58 2.28 -7.28
C LEU A 338 -14.19 2.63 -7.79
N LEU A 339 -13.91 2.31 -9.06
CA LEU A 339 -12.72 2.67 -9.82
C LEU A 339 -13.10 2.85 -11.29
N ASP A 340 -12.18 3.37 -12.10
CA ASP A 340 -12.39 3.64 -13.53
C ASP A 340 -12.91 2.43 -14.33
N SER A 341 -12.58 1.20 -13.93
CA SER A 341 -13.07 -0.04 -14.55
C SER A 341 -13.97 -0.90 -13.63
N ILE A 342 -14.45 -0.39 -12.49
CA ILE A 342 -15.23 -1.16 -11.52
C ILE A 342 -16.44 -0.36 -11.03
N VAL A 343 -17.64 -0.90 -11.22
CA VAL A 343 -18.90 -0.31 -10.74
C VAL A 343 -19.63 -1.27 -9.81
N GLU A 344 -20.15 -0.75 -8.71
CA GLU A 344 -21.12 -1.45 -7.87
C GLU A 344 -22.52 -0.92 -8.23
N ILE A 345 -23.40 -1.83 -8.65
CA ILE A 345 -24.81 -1.54 -8.89
C ILE A 345 -25.66 -2.18 -7.79
N THR A 346 -26.68 -1.45 -7.33
CA THR A 346 -27.72 -2.01 -6.45
C THR A 346 -28.90 -2.46 -7.31
N LEU A 347 -29.29 -3.73 -7.18
CA LEU A 347 -30.50 -4.32 -7.76
C LEU A 347 -31.50 -4.68 -6.65
N PRO A 348 -32.79 -4.93 -6.99
CA PRO A 348 -33.75 -5.52 -6.07
C PRO A 348 -33.30 -6.91 -5.59
N GLU A 349 -33.88 -7.43 -4.50
CA GLU A 349 -33.54 -8.75 -3.91
C GLU A 349 -33.56 -9.89 -4.94
N THR A 350 -32.40 -10.17 -5.53
CA THR A 350 -32.21 -11.08 -6.66
C THR A 350 -31.84 -12.45 -6.12
N LYS A 351 -32.68 -13.45 -6.36
CA LYS A 351 -32.47 -14.80 -5.84
C LYS A 351 -31.71 -15.66 -6.83
N VAL A 352 -30.54 -16.12 -6.43
CA VAL A 352 -29.63 -16.94 -7.25
C VAL A 352 -29.30 -18.23 -6.51
N LYS A 353 -29.16 -19.33 -7.25
CA LYS A 353 -28.77 -20.66 -6.73
C LYS A 353 -27.43 -21.10 -7.29
N VAL A 354 -26.77 -22.07 -6.63
CA VAL A 354 -25.48 -22.61 -7.12
C VAL A 354 -25.56 -23.04 -8.59
N GLY A 355 -24.61 -22.56 -9.39
CA GLY A 355 -24.49 -22.87 -10.82
C GLY A 355 -25.28 -21.95 -11.77
N GLN A 356 -26.22 -21.16 -11.26
CA GLN A 356 -26.94 -20.14 -12.03
C GLN A 356 -26.04 -18.92 -12.29
N THR A 357 -26.31 -18.19 -13.37
CA THR A 357 -25.59 -16.96 -13.74
C THR A 357 -26.48 -15.74 -13.60
N LEU A 358 -25.88 -14.61 -13.25
CA LEU A 358 -26.46 -13.28 -13.46
C LEU A 358 -25.90 -12.74 -14.80
N GLU A 359 -26.78 -12.28 -15.67
CA GLU A 359 -26.44 -11.68 -16.97
C GLU A 359 -27.02 -10.27 -17.05
N LEU A 360 -26.17 -9.30 -17.40
CA LEU A 360 -26.51 -7.88 -17.48
C LEU A 360 -26.50 -7.42 -18.94
N HIS A 361 -27.53 -6.69 -19.36
CA HIS A 361 -27.69 -6.14 -20.70
C HIS A 361 -27.60 -4.62 -20.60
N TYR A 362 -26.64 -4.02 -21.28
CA TYR A 362 -26.29 -2.60 -21.12
C TYR A 362 -27.06 -1.70 -22.10
N THR A 363 -26.98 -0.38 -21.89
CA THR A 363 -27.42 0.66 -22.84
C THR A 363 -26.29 1.00 -23.84
N ASP A 364 -26.63 1.80 -24.85
CA ASP A 364 -25.66 2.45 -25.75
C ASP A 364 -24.95 3.67 -25.12
N LYS A 365 -25.21 3.97 -23.84
CA LYS A 365 -24.44 4.95 -23.04
C LYS A 365 -23.22 4.32 -22.37
N VAL A 366 -23.24 3.02 -22.11
CA VAL A 366 -22.12 2.29 -21.49
C VAL A 366 -21.03 2.05 -22.53
N THR A 367 -20.15 3.03 -22.69
CA THR A 367 -19.17 3.07 -23.79
C THR A 367 -17.74 3.33 -23.32
N ASP A 368 -16.81 2.88 -24.15
CA ASP A 368 -15.39 3.22 -24.23
C ASP A 368 -15.13 4.28 -25.33
N HIS A 369 -16.09 5.20 -25.52
CA HIS A 369 -16.13 6.29 -26.51
C HIS A 369 -16.22 5.93 -28.00
N ILE A 370 -15.66 4.80 -28.44
CA ILE A 370 -15.99 4.28 -29.77
C ILE A 370 -17.45 3.80 -29.75
N LYS A 371 -18.15 3.87 -30.89
CA LYS A 371 -19.59 3.50 -31.00
C LYS A 371 -19.84 1.98 -31.00
N ASN A 372 -19.15 1.32 -30.08
CA ASN A 372 -19.26 -0.06 -29.71
C ASN A 372 -20.64 -0.29 -29.07
N LYS A 373 -21.56 -0.92 -29.80
CA LYS A 373 -22.82 -1.42 -29.22
C LYS A 373 -22.49 -2.57 -28.28
N ALA A 374 -22.31 -2.24 -27.00
CA ALA A 374 -21.98 -3.20 -25.96
C ALA A 374 -23.02 -4.32 -25.91
N ASN A 375 -22.58 -5.55 -26.21
CA ASN A 375 -23.32 -6.77 -25.90
C ASN A 375 -22.52 -7.76 -25.01
N PRO A 376 -21.69 -7.31 -24.02
CA PRO A 376 -20.95 -8.22 -23.16
C PRO A 376 -21.89 -8.86 -22.14
N ALA A 377 -22.27 -10.11 -22.37
CA ALA A 377 -23.02 -10.95 -21.42
C ALA A 377 -22.14 -11.36 -20.22
N GLY A 378 -21.68 -10.37 -19.46
CA GLY A 378 -20.80 -10.54 -18.30
C GLY A 378 -21.47 -11.37 -17.24
N SER A 379 -21.01 -12.60 -17.08
CA SER A 379 -21.68 -13.62 -16.27
C SER A 379 -20.67 -14.45 -15.49
N ASP A 380 -20.96 -14.61 -14.19
CA ASP A 380 -20.26 -15.47 -13.25
C ASP A 380 -21.26 -16.49 -12.69
N LYS A 381 -20.79 -17.69 -12.34
CA LYS A 381 -21.64 -18.77 -11.82
C LYS A 381 -21.67 -18.69 -10.30
N ALA A 382 -22.88 -18.54 -9.75
CA ALA A 382 -23.07 -18.49 -8.32
C ALA A 382 -22.47 -19.72 -7.62
N ILE A 383 -21.58 -19.48 -6.66
CA ILE A 383 -21.00 -20.52 -5.80
C ILE A 383 -21.81 -20.66 -4.50
N ALA A 384 -21.63 -21.78 -3.79
CA ALA A 384 -22.26 -21.98 -2.49
C ALA A 384 -21.76 -20.93 -1.47
N ASP A 385 -22.68 -20.26 -0.78
CA ASP A 385 -22.34 -19.22 0.20
C ASP A 385 -21.76 -19.82 1.49
N THR A 386 -20.43 -19.94 1.54
CA THR A 386 -19.68 -20.39 2.72
C THR A 386 -19.13 -19.24 3.58
N PHE A 387 -19.50 -17.99 3.28
CA PHE A 387 -18.96 -16.81 3.95
C PHE A 387 -19.71 -16.55 5.26
N GLN A 388 -19.20 -17.09 6.38
CA GLN A 388 -19.85 -16.92 7.68
C GLN A 388 -19.98 -15.43 8.08
N PRO A 389 -21.11 -15.02 8.72
CA PRO A 389 -21.25 -13.65 9.23
C PRO A 389 -20.29 -13.36 10.38
N VAL A 390 -19.76 -12.15 10.43
CA VAL A 390 -19.07 -11.55 11.58
C VAL A 390 -20.01 -10.52 12.21
N GLY A 391 -20.19 -10.61 13.53
CA GLY A 391 -20.91 -9.62 14.34
C GLY A 391 -19.90 -8.67 14.97
N ALA A 392 -19.57 -7.59 14.27
CA ALA A 392 -18.61 -6.59 14.73
C ALA A 392 -19.25 -5.77 15.85
N ILE A 393 -18.57 -5.68 17.00
CA ILE A 393 -19.04 -4.90 18.14
C ILE A 393 -18.57 -3.46 17.96
N ALA A 394 -19.50 -2.50 18.07
CA ALA A 394 -19.17 -1.08 17.99
C ALA A 394 -18.16 -0.66 19.07
N SER A 395 -17.42 0.44 18.83
CA SER A 395 -16.42 0.91 19.78
C SER A 395 -17.04 1.18 21.15
N LEU A 396 -16.36 0.72 22.21
CA LEU A 396 -16.86 0.84 23.58
C LEU A 396 -16.50 2.24 24.11
N PRO A 397 -17.47 3.15 24.35
CA PRO A 397 -17.15 4.46 24.90
C PRO A 397 -16.61 4.32 26.33
N THR A 398 -15.54 5.03 26.65
CA THR A 398 -14.97 5.05 28.01
C THR A 398 -15.95 5.68 28.99
N GLY A 399 -16.19 5.02 30.12
CA GLY A 399 -17.25 5.37 31.07
C GLY A 399 -18.08 4.15 31.46
N ASN A 400 -19.29 4.35 31.99
CA ASN A 400 -20.20 3.27 32.31
C ASN A 400 -21.19 3.06 31.16
N ILE A 401 -21.31 1.83 30.65
CA ILE A 401 -22.24 1.46 29.58
C ILE A 401 -23.30 0.47 30.07
N THR A 402 -24.48 0.52 29.45
CA THR A 402 -25.61 -0.41 29.69
C THR A 402 -26.10 -1.10 28.42
N THR A 403 -25.49 -0.80 27.26
CA THR A 403 -25.76 -1.45 25.98
C THR A 403 -24.47 -1.81 25.24
N LEU A 404 -24.54 -2.86 24.42
CA LEU A 404 -23.57 -3.18 23.37
C LEU A 404 -24.29 -3.14 22.01
N HIS A 405 -23.70 -2.50 21.01
CA HIS A 405 -24.21 -2.51 19.63
C HIS A 405 -23.38 -3.49 18.80
N VAL A 406 -24.05 -4.44 18.13
CA VAL A 406 -23.42 -5.51 17.35
C VAL A 406 -23.94 -5.47 15.93
N THR A 407 -23.08 -5.09 14.99
CA THR A 407 -23.42 -4.88 13.59
C THR A 407 -22.92 -6.06 12.75
N PHE A 408 -23.83 -6.73 12.05
CA PHE A 408 -23.50 -7.91 11.27
C PHE A 408 -23.09 -7.54 9.82
N ASN A 409 -22.02 -8.15 9.31
CA ASN A 409 -21.59 -7.96 7.92
C ASN A 409 -22.39 -8.78 6.88
N LYS A 410 -23.52 -9.37 7.31
CA LYS A 410 -24.55 -10.00 6.45
C LYS A 410 -25.96 -9.79 7.02
N PRO A 411 -27.01 -9.90 6.19
CA PRO A 411 -28.40 -9.99 6.65
C PRO A 411 -28.63 -11.18 7.58
N MET A 412 -29.28 -10.94 8.71
CA MET A 412 -29.57 -11.95 9.73
C MET A 412 -30.98 -12.53 9.54
N SER A 413 -31.15 -13.83 9.79
CA SER A 413 -32.40 -14.52 9.49
C SER A 413 -33.59 -13.97 10.29
N GLU A 414 -34.81 -14.11 9.76
CA GLU A 414 -36.06 -13.78 10.46
C GLU A 414 -36.31 -14.60 11.73
N LYS A 415 -35.60 -15.72 11.91
CA LYS A 415 -35.58 -16.46 13.19
C LYS A 415 -34.60 -15.82 14.17
N THR A 416 -33.44 -15.37 13.68
CA THR A 416 -32.41 -14.67 14.47
C THR A 416 -32.93 -13.33 15.00
N LYS A 417 -33.58 -12.52 14.16
CA LYS A 417 -34.10 -11.18 14.51
C LYS A 417 -35.33 -11.21 15.44
N LYS A 418 -35.87 -12.40 15.72
CA LYS A 418 -36.92 -12.63 16.72
C LYS A 418 -36.36 -13.06 18.09
N ILE A 419 -35.05 -13.29 18.19
CA ILE A 419 -34.38 -13.53 19.47
C ILE A 419 -34.34 -12.21 20.24
N THR A 420 -35.09 -12.14 21.33
CA THR A 420 -35.16 -10.98 22.25
C THR A 420 -34.65 -11.31 23.67
N ASN A 421 -34.24 -12.55 23.91
CA ASN A 421 -33.81 -13.06 25.21
C ASN A 421 -32.31 -13.40 25.19
N LEU A 422 -31.53 -12.85 26.13
CA LEU A 422 -30.06 -12.90 26.06
C LEU A 422 -29.48 -14.33 26.08
N VAL A 423 -30.08 -15.25 26.84
CA VAL A 423 -29.66 -16.67 26.90
C VAL A 423 -29.95 -17.47 25.62
N GLU A 424 -30.79 -16.94 24.73
CA GLU A 424 -31.07 -17.50 23.41
C GLU A 424 -30.17 -16.88 22.33
N PHE A 425 -29.42 -15.82 22.65
CA PHE A 425 -28.52 -15.11 21.75
C PHE A 425 -27.03 -15.45 22.01
N ALA A 426 -26.60 -15.47 23.28
CA ALA A 426 -25.21 -15.71 23.67
C ALA A 426 -25.07 -16.84 24.72
N HIS A 427 -23.90 -17.49 24.74
CA HIS A 427 -23.41 -18.29 25.87
C HIS A 427 -22.72 -17.40 26.91
N ARG A 428 -21.92 -16.44 26.44
CA ARG A 428 -21.06 -15.58 27.26
C ARG A 428 -20.80 -14.26 26.54
N ILE A 429 -20.65 -13.19 27.30
CA ILE A 429 -20.10 -11.91 26.85
C ILE A 429 -18.92 -11.57 27.77
N THR A 430 -17.80 -11.13 27.22
CA THR A 430 -16.59 -10.78 27.99
C THR A 430 -16.08 -9.41 27.54
N ILE A 431 -15.72 -8.55 28.49
CA ILE A 431 -14.92 -7.34 28.24
C ILE A 431 -13.45 -7.67 28.55
N HIS A 432 -12.56 -7.25 27.67
CA HIS A 432 -11.11 -7.42 27.76
C HIS A 432 -10.47 -6.04 27.93
N GLY A 433 -9.40 -5.93 28.71
CA GLY A 433 -8.67 -4.67 28.90
C GLY A 433 -7.27 -4.92 29.46
N GLY A 434 -6.24 -4.67 28.65
CA GLY A 434 -4.87 -5.09 28.96
C GLY A 434 -4.81 -6.58 29.29
N ALA A 435 -4.17 -6.94 30.40
CA ALA A 435 -4.11 -8.32 30.90
C ALA A 435 -5.39 -8.79 31.64
N SER A 436 -6.43 -7.96 31.76
CA SER A 436 -7.64 -8.26 32.54
C SER A 436 -8.85 -8.65 31.67
N GLN A 437 -9.77 -9.44 32.24
CA GLN A 437 -11.02 -9.86 31.61
C GLN A 437 -12.18 -9.83 32.62
N ALA A 438 -13.32 -9.31 32.21
CA ALA A 438 -14.56 -9.26 32.99
C ALA A 438 -15.69 -9.97 32.24
N VAL A 439 -16.26 -11.02 32.83
CA VAL A 439 -17.37 -11.78 32.22
C VAL A 439 -18.70 -11.16 32.63
N ILE A 440 -19.48 -10.72 31.64
CA ILE A 440 -20.83 -10.17 31.87
C ILE A 440 -21.82 -11.35 32.08
N PRO A 441 -22.61 -11.38 33.17
CA PRO A 441 -23.54 -12.48 33.44
C PRO A 441 -24.68 -12.59 32.43
N VAL A 442 -24.61 -13.57 31.52
CA VAL A 442 -25.71 -13.92 30.61
C VAL A 442 -26.82 -14.62 31.40
N ARG A 443 -27.89 -13.89 31.70
CA ARG A 443 -29.08 -14.35 32.46
C ARG A 443 -30.35 -14.27 31.60
N PRO A 444 -31.40 -15.07 31.89
CA PRO A 444 -32.68 -14.95 31.20
C PRO A 444 -33.26 -13.55 31.40
N ASN A 445 -33.38 -12.79 30.32
CA ASN A 445 -33.90 -11.43 30.33
C ASN A 445 -34.53 -11.14 28.97
N LYS A 446 -35.86 -11.05 28.91
CA LYS A 446 -36.61 -10.77 27.68
C LYS A 446 -36.50 -9.27 27.36
N HIS A 447 -36.51 -8.93 26.07
CA HIS A 447 -36.27 -7.58 25.54
C HIS A 447 -34.83 -7.04 25.75
N ALA A 448 -33.92 -7.88 26.25
CA ALA A 448 -32.50 -7.55 26.39
C ALA A 448 -31.70 -7.65 25.09
N VAL A 449 -32.31 -8.19 24.03
CA VAL A 449 -31.81 -8.07 22.65
C VAL A 449 -32.89 -7.39 21.82
N GLN A 450 -32.54 -6.31 21.14
CA GLN A 450 -33.41 -5.54 20.26
C GLN A 450 -32.72 -5.41 18.90
N TRP A 451 -33.49 -5.42 17.82
CA TRP A 451 -32.96 -5.41 16.46
C TRP A 451 -33.37 -4.14 15.72
N THR A 452 -32.42 -3.54 15.02
CA THR A 452 -32.59 -2.38 14.17
C THR A 452 -31.78 -2.54 12.87
N LYS A 453 -31.86 -1.57 11.96
CA LYS A 453 -30.92 -1.44 10.84
C LYS A 453 -30.18 -0.12 10.91
N GLU A 454 -28.87 -0.18 10.71
CA GLU A 454 -27.98 0.99 10.62
C GLU A 454 -27.17 0.85 9.32
N ASN A 455 -27.26 1.86 8.44
CA ASN A 455 -26.62 1.86 7.11
C ASN A 455 -26.87 0.54 6.33
N GLY A 456 -28.13 0.09 6.31
CA GLY A 456 -28.58 -1.13 5.62
C GLY A 456 -28.30 -2.46 6.34
N ARG A 457 -27.29 -2.50 7.22
CA ARG A 457 -26.87 -3.69 7.99
C ARG A 457 -27.81 -3.96 9.15
N ASP A 458 -28.04 -5.24 9.47
CA ASP A 458 -28.80 -5.64 10.67
C ASP A 458 -27.92 -5.43 11.92
N VAL A 459 -28.47 -4.78 12.94
CA VAL A 459 -27.78 -4.47 14.22
C VAL A 459 -28.58 -5.03 15.39
N ALA A 460 -27.89 -5.74 16.30
CA ALA A 460 -28.42 -6.14 17.59
C ALA A 460 -27.93 -5.20 18.69
N ILE A 461 -28.86 -4.52 19.36
CA ILE A 461 -28.63 -3.73 20.57
C ILE A 461 -28.89 -4.64 21.76
N ILE A 462 -27.86 -4.86 22.58
CA ILE A 462 -27.86 -5.82 23.69
C ILE A 462 -27.80 -5.06 25.01
N THR A 463 -28.85 -5.14 25.82
CA THR A 463 -28.85 -4.58 27.19
C THR A 463 -28.01 -5.44 28.12
N ILE A 464 -27.06 -4.81 28.79
CA ILE A 464 -26.16 -5.43 29.78
C ILE A 464 -26.28 -4.71 31.14
N PRO A 465 -25.88 -5.35 32.26
CA PRO A 465 -25.67 -4.64 33.53
C PRO A 465 -24.67 -3.49 33.34
N GLU A 466 -24.81 -2.43 34.15
CA GLU A 466 -23.89 -1.29 34.10
C GLU A 466 -22.44 -1.77 34.25
N THR A 467 -21.64 -1.55 33.21
CA THR A 467 -20.29 -2.07 33.06
C THR A 467 -19.34 -0.91 32.79
N LYS A 468 -18.30 -0.77 33.61
CA LYS A 468 -17.28 0.27 33.42
C LYS A 468 -16.27 -0.16 32.35
N ILE A 469 -16.16 0.66 31.32
CA ILE A 469 -15.19 0.59 30.22
C ILE A 469 -14.09 1.62 30.46
N VAL A 470 -12.85 1.23 30.20
CA VAL A 470 -11.70 2.15 30.12
C VAL A 470 -11.11 2.14 28.71
N ALA A 471 -10.27 3.13 28.37
CA ALA A 471 -9.52 3.12 27.12
C ALA A 471 -8.70 1.82 27.00
N GLY A 472 -8.55 1.30 25.78
CA GLY A 472 -7.92 0.00 25.55
C GLY A 472 -8.84 -1.22 25.79
N ASN A 473 -10.16 -1.03 25.92
CA ASN A 473 -11.11 -2.12 26.09
C ASN A 473 -11.78 -2.55 24.78
N TYR A 474 -11.99 -3.86 24.65
CA TYR A 474 -12.79 -4.48 23.58
C TYR A 474 -13.66 -5.61 24.14
N ALA A 475 -14.69 -6.02 23.40
CA ALA A 475 -15.62 -7.06 23.82
C ALA A 475 -15.50 -8.34 22.98
N THR A 476 -15.97 -9.46 23.52
CA THR A 476 -16.26 -10.71 22.79
C THR A 476 -17.65 -11.23 23.12
N ILE A 477 -18.29 -11.89 22.15
CA ILE A 477 -19.57 -12.58 22.33
C ILE A 477 -19.45 -14.00 21.79
N ASP A 478 -19.77 -14.98 22.62
CA ASP A 478 -19.92 -16.39 22.23
C ASP A 478 -21.37 -16.61 21.80
N TYR A 479 -21.64 -16.59 20.49
CA TYR A 479 -23.00 -16.66 19.93
C TYR A 479 -23.61 -18.07 19.99
N LYS A 480 -24.92 -18.14 20.24
CA LYS A 480 -25.70 -19.38 20.25
C LYS A 480 -25.90 -19.95 18.85
N ASN A 481 -26.03 -21.28 18.76
CA ASN A 481 -26.11 -22.03 17.49
C ASN A 481 -27.34 -21.73 16.59
N ASN A 482 -28.30 -20.94 17.09
CA ASN A 482 -29.49 -20.42 16.40
C ASN A 482 -29.28 -19.00 15.82
N VAL A 483 -28.24 -18.26 16.23
CA VAL A 483 -27.89 -16.95 15.65
C VAL A 483 -27.22 -17.18 14.29
N ARG A 484 -27.94 -16.87 13.21
CA ARG A 484 -27.56 -17.20 11.81
C ARG A 484 -27.92 -16.12 10.80
N ASP A 485 -27.18 -16.07 9.69
CA ASP A 485 -27.54 -15.29 8.50
C ASP A 485 -28.74 -15.90 7.75
N THR A 486 -29.15 -15.27 6.65
CA THR A 486 -30.23 -15.75 5.77
C THR A 486 -29.91 -17.07 5.06
N ALA A 487 -28.63 -17.37 4.77
CA ALA A 487 -28.18 -18.65 4.22
C ALA A 487 -28.16 -19.79 5.26
N GLY A 488 -28.17 -19.46 6.56
CA GLY A 488 -28.13 -20.40 7.66
C GLY A 488 -26.73 -20.66 8.22
N ASN A 489 -25.72 -19.89 7.81
CA ASN A 489 -24.37 -19.92 8.40
C ASN A 489 -24.40 -19.41 9.84
N ARG A 490 -23.52 -19.96 10.69
CA ARG A 490 -23.32 -19.49 12.08
C ARG A 490 -22.39 -18.27 12.09
N VAL A 491 -22.63 -17.35 13.03
CA VAL A 491 -21.71 -16.23 13.31
C VAL A 491 -20.33 -16.76 13.73
N LYS A 492 -19.26 -16.13 13.23
CA LYS A 492 -17.88 -16.38 13.67
C LYS A 492 -17.69 -15.83 15.09
N THR A 493 -16.93 -16.57 15.89
CA THR A 493 -16.60 -16.25 17.29
C THR A 493 -15.10 -16.20 17.54
N ASP A 494 -14.29 -16.46 16.52
CA ASP A 494 -12.89 -16.81 16.65
C ASP A 494 -12.08 -16.13 15.53
N GLY A 495 -11.10 -15.34 15.91
CA GLY A 495 -10.24 -14.59 15.01
C GLY A 495 -9.42 -15.49 14.08
N THR A 496 -8.81 -14.87 13.08
CA THR A 496 -7.84 -15.50 12.17
C THR A 496 -6.64 -14.57 12.04
N ALA A 497 -5.43 -15.11 12.17
CA ALA A 497 -4.19 -14.42 11.85
C ALA A 497 -3.61 -15.04 10.58
N ILE A 498 -3.16 -14.23 9.61
CA ILE A 498 -2.54 -14.71 8.37
C ILE A 498 -1.19 -14.01 8.17
N ALA A 499 -0.12 -14.76 8.31
CA ALA A 499 1.25 -14.28 8.16
C ALA A 499 1.79 -14.70 6.79
N VAL A 500 1.98 -13.74 5.88
CA VAL A 500 2.58 -13.95 4.57
C VAL A 500 4.09 -13.71 4.63
N GLY A 501 4.89 -14.60 4.07
CA GLY A 501 6.36 -14.51 4.10
C GLY A 501 6.95 -13.33 3.32
N GLY A 502 6.15 -12.43 2.76
CA GLY A 502 6.64 -11.34 1.91
C GLY A 502 6.63 -11.69 0.44
N SER A 503 6.92 -10.69 -0.41
CA SER A 503 6.92 -10.82 -1.87
C SER A 503 5.61 -11.44 -2.41
N LEU A 504 4.49 -11.10 -1.76
CA LEU A 504 3.13 -11.51 -2.17
C LEU A 504 2.88 -11.00 -3.60
N GLN A 505 2.37 -11.88 -4.46
CA GLN A 505 2.05 -11.55 -5.84
C GLN A 505 0.55 -11.28 -6.00
N ASP A 506 0.19 -10.35 -6.87
CA ASP A 506 -1.20 -9.96 -7.16
C ASP A 506 -2.06 -11.13 -7.66
N ASN A 507 -1.43 -12.14 -8.27
CA ASN A 507 -2.09 -13.36 -8.76
C ASN A 507 -2.20 -14.50 -7.72
N ASN A 508 -1.95 -14.23 -6.43
CA ASN A 508 -2.11 -15.22 -5.37
C ASN A 508 -3.58 -15.38 -4.95
N GLU A 509 -4.41 -15.87 -5.88
CA GLU A 509 -5.87 -16.03 -5.70
C GLU A 509 -6.21 -16.83 -4.43
N GLU A 510 -5.41 -17.84 -4.09
CA GLU A 510 -5.63 -18.67 -2.89
C GLU A 510 -5.51 -17.85 -1.60
N PHE A 511 -4.53 -16.96 -1.49
CA PHE A 511 -4.41 -16.06 -0.34
C PHE A 511 -5.62 -15.13 -0.22
N PHE A 512 -6.02 -14.46 -1.32
CA PHE A 512 -7.09 -13.47 -1.28
C PHE A 512 -8.47 -14.10 -1.04
N GLU A 513 -8.75 -15.28 -1.57
CA GLU A 513 -10.01 -15.99 -1.28
C GLU A 513 -10.06 -16.51 0.17
N GLN A 514 -8.96 -17.01 0.75
CA GLN A 514 -8.94 -17.36 2.18
C GLN A 514 -9.08 -16.12 3.07
N LEU A 515 -8.44 -15.00 2.70
CA LEU A 515 -8.58 -13.70 3.37
C LEU A 515 -10.04 -13.23 3.36
N ARG A 516 -10.70 -13.19 2.20
CA ARG A 516 -12.12 -12.81 2.05
C ARG A 516 -13.04 -13.75 2.83
N LYS A 517 -12.81 -15.06 2.71
CA LYS A 517 -13.57 -16.09 3.43
C LYS A 517 -13.47 -15.96 4.95
N HIS A 518 -12.28 -15.63 5.47
CA HIS A 518 -12.06 -15.45 6.90
C HIS A 518 -12.46 -14.05 7.41
N ALA A 519 -12.57 -13.04 6.55
CA ALA A 519 -13.24 -11.78 6.88
C ALA A 519 -14.78 -11.95 6.99
N GLY A 520 -15.36 -12.81 6.16
CA GLY A 520 -16.80 -13.09 6.14
C GLY A 520 -17.62 -11.97 5.45
N GLY A 521 -18.91 -12.20 5.23
CA GLY A 521 -19.68 -11.34 4.32
C GLY A 521 -19.31 -11.56 2.84
N LYS A 522 -20.02 -10.89 1.92
CA LYS A 522 -19.77 -11.02 0.47
C LYS A 522 -18.61 -10.14 0.00
N PHE A 523 -18.66 -8.86 0.37
CA PHE A 523 -17.65 -7.82 0.06
C PHE A 523 -17.04 -7.21 1.34
N PRO A 524 -16.37 -8.00 2.19
CA PRO A 524 -15.85 -7.53 3.48
C PRO A 524 -14.97 -6.28 3.35
N THR A 525 -15.19 -5.33 4.25
CA THR A 525 -14.32 -4.16 4.37
C THR A 525 -12.96 -4.55 4.94
N ILE A 526 -11.88 -4.11 4.28
CA ILE A 526 -10.48 -4.38 4.64
C ILE A 526 -9.73 -3.09 4.93
N ALA A 527 -9.18 -2.98 6.14
CA ALA A 527 -8.33 -1.86 6.53
C ALA A 527 -6.88 -2.12 6.10
N PHE A 528 -6.35 -1.31 5.19
CA PHE A 528 -4.94 -1.31 4.83
C PHE A 528 -4.15 -0.44 5.80
N VAL A 529 -3.19 -1.04 6.51
CA VAL A 529 -2.33 -0.37 7.48
C VAL A 529 -0.90 -0.31 6.92
N GLY A 530 -0.51 0.88 6.49
CA GLY A 530 0.75 1.13 5.78
C GLY A 530 1.97 1.42 6.68
N SER A 531 1.87 1.27 8.00
CA SER A 531 2.83 1.83 8.96
C SER A 531 4.23 1.19 8.97
N ALA A 532 4.50 0.13 8.20
CA ALA A 532 5.87 -0.35 7.97
C ALA A 532 6.65 0.49 6.94
N SER A 533 5.96 1.32 6.15
CA SER A 533 6.56 2.26 5.19
C SER A 533 7.40 3.35 5.89
N PRO A 534 8.32 4.04 5.18
CA PRO A 534 9.10 5.15 5.74
C PRO A 534 8.25 6.34 6.22
N SER A 535 7.08 6.56 5.61
CA SER A 535 6.12 7.60 5.98
C SER A 535 4.69 7.22 5.56
N SER A 536 3.68 7.90 6.12
CA SER A 536 2.29 7.76 5.68
C SER A 536 2.07 8.22 4.22
N ALA A 537 2.93 9.08 3.68
CA ALA A 537 2.88 9.49 2.27
C ALA A 537 3.30 8.35 1.33
N VAL A 538 4.40 7.65 1.64
CA VAL A 538 4.84 6.47 0.86
C VAL A 538 3.78 5.37 0.93
N ALA A 539 3.18 5.14 2.11
CA ALA A 539 2.06 4.22 2.27
C ALA A 539 0.83 4.59 1.42
N ARG A 540 0.49 5.88 1.34
CA ARG A 540 -0.61 6.40 0.51
C ARG A 540 -0.36 6.12 -0.97
N ASN A 541 0.85 6.40 -1.46
CA ASN A 541 1.21 6.16 -2.86
C ASN A 541 1.04 4.68 -3.24
N SER A 542 1.54 3.74 -2.42
CA SER A 542 1.35 2.30 -2.67
C SER A 542 -0.12 1.85 -2.59
N TYR A 543 -0.99 2.58 -1.89
CA TYR A 543 -2.41 2.21 -1.78
C TYR A 543 -3.22 2.64 -3.02
N TYR A 544 -2.98 3.84 -3.57
CA TYR A 544 -3.75 4.38 -4.70
C TYR A 544 -3.10 4.16 -6.07
N SER A 545 -1.76 4.20 -6.17
CA SER A 545 -1.04 4.20 -7.44
C SER A 545 -0.65 2.79 -7.91
N ASP A 546 -1.05 2.44 -9.14
CA ASP A 546 -0.53 1.27 -9.84
C ASP A 546 0.96 1.46 -10.20
N THR A 547 1.67 0.36 -10.43
CA THR A 547 3.04 0.33 -10.95
C THR A 547 3.13 -0.64 -12.13
N PRO A 548 4.20 -0.60 -12.97
CA PRO A 548 4.37 -1.54 -14.08
C PRO A 548 4.44 -3.03 -13.70
N SER A 549 4.59 -3.36 -12.41
CA SER A 549 4.75 -4.73 -11.92
C SER A 549 3.69 -5.17 -10.90
N PHE A 550 2.95 -4.23 -10.30
CA PHE A 550 1.98 -4.46 -9.22
C PHE A 550 0.85 -3.45 -9.27
N MET A 551 -0.38 -3.89 -9.03
CA MET A 551 -1.55 -3.04 -8.80
C MET A 551 -1.42 -2.26 -7.49
N SER A 552 -2.12 -1.14 -7.40
CA SER A 552 -2.38 -0.46 -6.14
C SER A 552 -3.16 -1.37 -5.20
N TYR A 553 -2.94 -1.24 -3.88
CA TYR A 553 -3.69 -2.07 -2.92
C TYR A 553 -5.21 -1.86 -3.04
N GLU A 554 -5.67 -0.66 -3.38
CA GLU A 554 -7.10 -0.39 -3.63
C GLU A 554 -7.65 -1.22 -4.79
N ARG A 555 -6.98 -1.16 -5.96
CA ARG A 555 -7.35 -1.92 -7.15
C ARG A 555 -7.32 -3.42 -6.88
N LEU A 556 -6.25 -3.89 -6.24
CA LEU A 556 -6.03 -5.29 -5.87
C LEU A 556 -7.14 -5.83 -4.97
N TYR A 557 -7.50 -5.11 -3.90
CA TYR A 557 -8.57 -5.53 -2.99
C TYR A 557 -9.95 -5.53 -3.65
N TYR A 558 -10.27 -4.54 -4.51
CA TYR A 558 -11.51 -4.58 -5.27
C TYR A 558 -11.56 -5.77 -6.24
N THR A 559 -10.46 -6.09 -6.95
CA THR A 559 -10.35 -7.24 -7.86
C THR A 559 -10.64 -8.60 -7.21
N TYR A 560 -10.38 -8.72 -5.91
CA TYR A 560 -10.69 -9.90 -5.09
C TYR A 560 -11.95 -9.78 -4.24
N GLY A 561 -12.82 -8.81 -4.50
CA GLY A 561 -14.11 -8.73 -3.81
C GLY A 561 -14.02 -8.30 -2.35
N LEU A 562 -13.01 -7.50 -1.99
CA LEU A 562 -12.92 -6.80 -0.71
C LEU A 562 -13.34 -5.33 -0.90
N THR A 563 -13.63 -4.61 0.18
CA THR A 563 -13.92 -3.17 0.15
C THR A 563 -12.83 -2.43 0.91
N PRO A 564 -11.81 -1.88 0.24
CA PRO A 564 -10.63 -1.36 0.92
C PRO A 564 -10.88 0.00 1.57
N VAL A 565 -10.19 0.25 2.69
CA VAL A 565 -10.06 1.57 3.31
C VAL A 565 -8.60 1.80 3.72
N PHE A 566 -8.05 2.94 3.36
CA PHE A 566 -6.70 3.35 3.76
C PHE A 566 -6.69 3.88 5.20
N ILE A 567 -5.77 3.36 6.03
CA ILE A 567 -5.53 3.88 7.39
C ILE A 567 -4.24 4.73 7.37
N PRO A 568 -4.33 6.07 7.51
CA PRO A 568 -3.23 7.00 7.26
C PRO A 568 -2.23 7.12 8.43
N ILE A 569 -1.76 5.99 8.94
CA ILE A 569 -0.85 5.90 10.09
C ILE A 569 0.55 5.47 9.63
N GLY A 570 1.56 6.22 10.04
CA GLY A 570 2.98 5.93 9.85
C GLY A 570 3.83 6.45 11.00
N VAL A 571 5.13 6.09 10.99
CA VAL A 571 6.10 6.48 12.03
C VAL A 571 6.32 8.00 12.12
N ASP A 572 5.92 8.72 11.08
CA ASP A 572 5.92 10.18 10.92
C ASP A 572 4.73 10.88 11.60
N ASN A 573 3.59 10.21 11.80
CA ASN A 573 2.35 10.86 12.27
C ASN A 573 1.57 10.12 13.39
N TYR A 574 2.01 8.93 13.81
CA TYR A 574 1.32 8.09 14.81
C TYR A 574 0.92 8.82 16.10
N HIS A 575 1.67 9.83 16.55
CA HIS A 575 1.34 10.66 17.71
C HIS A 575 -0.06 11.30 17.65
N THR A 576 -0.58 11.60 16.46
CA THR A 576 -1.99 12.01 16.26
C THR A 576 -2.81 10.84 15.73
N GLU A 577 -2.34 10.17 14.68
CA GLU A 577 -3.19 9.27 13.89
C GLU A 577 -3.49 7.93 14.58
N ALA A 578 -2.69 7.50 15.56
CA ALA A 578 -2.98 6.34 16.40
C ALA A 578 -4.05 6.61 17.49
N PHE A 579 -4.44 7.88 17.67
CA PHE A 579 -5.44 8.35 18.64
C PHE A 579 -6.64 9.01 17.96
N ASN A 580 -6.60 9.21 16.63
CA ASN A 580 -7.64 9.85 15.84
C ASN A 580 -8.94 9.01 15.81
N PRO A 581 -10.09 9.55 16.27
CA PRO A 581 -11.36 8.82 16.30
C PRO A 581 -11.86 8.38 14.92
N ASP A 582 -11.52 9.10 13.85
CA ASP A 582 -11.96 8.75 12.50
C ASP A 582 -11.21 7.53 11.96
N ASN A 583 -9.90 7.42 12.23
CA ASN A 583 -9.11 6.22 11.93
C ASN A 583 -9.63 5.01 12.73
N ILE A 584 -9.98 5.23 14.00
CA ILE A 584 -10.59 4.20 14.87
C ILE A 584 -11.96 3.78 14.31
N ALA A 585 -12.78 4.70 13.80
CA ALA A 585 -14.07 4.38 13.18
C ALA A 585 -13.91 3.62 11.85
N LEU A 586 -12.95 4.00 11.00
CA LEU A 586 -12.60 3.28 9.77
C LEU A 586 -12.16 1.85 10.06
N ILE A 587 -11.28 1.65 11.04
CA ILE A 587 -10.86 0.30 11.49
C ILE A 587 -12.08 -0.49 11.99
N ASN A 588 -12.90 0.07 12.88
CA ASN A 588 -14.10 -0.63 13.41
C ASN A 588 -15.20 -0.87 12.35
N SER A 589 -15.12 -0.27 11.16
CA SER A 589 -15.99 -0.61 10.03
C SER A 589 -15.56 -1.92 9.32
N ALA A 590 -14.28 -2.29 9.47
CA ALA A 590 -13.64 -3.41 8.77
C ALA A 590 -13.86 -4.76 9.46
N THR A 591 -13.70 -5.83 8.67
CA THR A 591 -13.67 -7.22 9.15
C THR A 591 -12.41 -7.98 8.70
N ALA A 592 -11.61 -7.34 7.85
CA ALA A 592 -10.23 -7.71 7.54
C ALA A 592 -9.26 -6.55 7.82
N VAL A 593 -7.99 -6.89 8.08
CA VAL A 593 -6.87 -5.95 8.15
C VAL A 593 -5.71 -6.51 7.33
N PHE A 594 -4.97 -5.66 6.62
CA PHE A 594 -3.68 -6.01 6.04
C PHE A 594 -2.58 -5.07 6.52
N LEU A 595 -1.57 -5.64 7.19
CA LEU A 595 -0.35 -4.99 7.66
C LEU A 595 0.73 -5.11 6.56
N ASN A 596 1.25 -3.98 6.07
CA ASN A 596 2.14 -3.97 4.90
C ASN A 596 3.56 -4.50 5.15
N GLY A 597 4.30 -4.71 4.06
CA GLY A 597 5.75 -4.96 4.12
C GLY A 597 6.54 -3.66 4.32
N GLY A 598 7.74 -3.78 4.89
CA GLY A 598 8.61 -2.64 5.22
C GLY A 598 9.49 -2.95 6.43
N ASP A 599 9.48 -2.08 7.43
CA ASP A 599 10.15 -2.25 8.72
C ASP A 599 9.11 -2.53 9.83
N GLN A 600 9.22 -3.70 10.48
CA GLN A 600 8.29 -4.11 11.54
C GLN A 600 8.41 -3.28 12.83
N SER A 601 9.58 -2.70 13.11
CA SER A 601 9.76 -1.80 14.26
C SER A 601 8.91 -0.53 14.11
N ARG A 602 8.57 -0.12 12.88
CA ARG A 602 7.64 1.00 12.63
C ARG A 602 6.18 0.64 12.86
N HIS A 603 5.76 -0.60 12.54
CA HIS A 603 4.44 -1.09 12.96
C HIS A 603 4.32 -1.06 14.49
N ALA A 604 5.31 -1.61 15.21
CA ALA A 604 5.34 -1.57 16.67
C ALA A 604 5.27 -0.12 17.19
N ARG A 605 6.17 0.75 16.71
CA ARG A 605 6.23 2.17 17.13
C ARG A 605 4.92 2.93 16.88
N SER A 606 4.22 2.64 15.79
CA SER A 606 3.01 3.38 15.40
C SER A 606 1.72 2.89 16.08
N PHE A 607 1.75 1.72 16.74
CA PHE A 607 0.57 1.05 17.30
C PHE A 607 0.71 0.67 18.79
N LEU A 608 1.89 0.80 19.38
CA LEU A 608 2.15 0.60 20.81
C LEU A 608 2.61 1.91 21.47
N ASN A 609 2.22 2.10 22.73
CA ASN A 609 2.73 3.17 23.58
C ASN A 609 4.16 2.85 24.07
N ASP A 610 4.86 3.83 24.66
CA ASP A 610 6.25 3.69 25.12
C ASP A 610 6.45 2.61 26.20
N ASP A 611 5.38 2.24 26.92
CA ASP A 611 5.36 1.16 27.92
C ASP A 611 4.98 -0.22 27.34
N GLY A 612 4.78 -0.32 26.02
CA GLY A 612 4.35 -1.52 25.32
C GLY A 612 2.86 -1.83 25.41
N THR A 613 2.02 -0.91 25.93
CA THR A 613 0.56 -1.06 25.92
C THR A 613 -0.07 -0.65 24.59
N ASP A 614 -1.32 -1.07 24.36
CA ASP A 614 -2.03 -0.79 23.11
C ASP A 614 -2.36 0.70 22.93
N THR A 615 -2.14 1.23 21.73
CA THR A 615 -2.82 2.45 21.28
C THR A 615 -4.32 2.19 21.05
N PRO A 616 -5.17 3.24 20.97
CA PRO A 616 -6.57 3.10 20.59
C PRO A 616 -6.79 2.40 19.23
N VAL A 617 -5.93 2.64 18.25
CA VAL A 617 -6.02 1.94 16.94
C VAL A 617 -5.64 0.46 17.03
N LEU A 618 -4.62 0.08 17.82
CA LEU A 618 -4.31 -1.34 18.05
C LEU A 618 -5.45 -2.04 18.82
N THR A 619 -6.09 -1.33 19.75
CA THR A 619 -7.30 -1.80 20.43
C THR A 619 -8.42 -2.12 19.43
N ALA A 620 -8.61 -1.28 18.40
CA ALA A 620 -9.57 -1.53 17.33
C ALA A 620 -9.18 -2.75 16.46
N LEU A 621 -7.89 -2.95 16.15
CA LEU A 621 -7.43 -4.19 15.49
C LEU A 621 -7.72 -5.43 16.35
N ARG A 622 -7.53 -5.35 17.67
CA ARG A 622 -7.94 -6.42 18.60
C ARG A 622 -9.45 -6.65 18.58
N GLY A 623 -10.26 -5.59 18.48
CA GLY A 623 -11.71 -5.66 18.31
C GLY A 623 -12.14 -6.46 17.07
N ILE A 624 -11.48 -6.26 15.92
CA ILE A 624 -11.75 -7.02 14.68
C ILE A 624 -11.45 -8.51 14.89
N TYR A 625 -10.25 -8.85 15.39
CA TYR A 625 -9.86 -10.24 15.66
C TYR A 625 -10.79 -10.91 16.68
N ALA A 626 -11.13 -10.20 17.77
CA ALA A 626 -12.01 -10.65 18.83
C ALA A 626 -13.47 -10.85 18.38
N SER A 627 -13.94 -10.06 17.41
CA SER A 627 -15.26 -10.23 16.77
C SER A 627 -15.31 -11.42 15.81
N GLY A 628 -14.18 -12.08 15.55
CA GLY A 628 -14.06 -13.21 14.62
C GLY A 628 -13.66 -12.83 13.20
N GLY A 629 -13.17 -11.61 12.96
CA GLY A 629 -12.59 -11.18 11.68
C GLY A 629 -11.17 -11.74 11.45
N VAL A 630 -10.45 -11.13 10.51
CA VAL A 630 -9.09 -11.54 10.11
C VAL A 630 -8.08 -10.39 10.23
N ILE A 631 -6.94 -10.67 10.86
CA ILE A 631 -5.74 -9.85 10.76
C ILE A 631 -4.79 -10.57 9.81
N SER A 632 -4.25 -9.85 8.83
CA SER A 632 -3.28 -10.39 7.90
C SER A 632 -2.11 -9.42 7.72
N GLY A 633 -1.00 -9.90 7.18
CA GLY A 633 0.11 -9.04 6.86
C GLY A 633 1.27 -9.77 6.21
N SER A 634 2.14 -9.00 5.56
CA SER A 634 3.19 -9.51 4.69
C SER A 634 4.57 -8.97 5.09
N SER A 635 5.58 -9.85 5.17
CA SER A 635 6.94 -9.49 5.58
C SER A 635 6.96 -8.87 6.99
N ALA A 636 7.15 -7.54 7.12
CA ALA A 636 7.01 -6.82 8.38
C ALA A 636 5.64 -7.05 9.06
N GLY A 637 4.56 -7.01 8.29
CA GLY A 637 3.20 -7.33 8.73
C GLY A 637 2.99 -8.80 9.17
N ALA A 638 3.92 -9.71 8.88
CA ALA A 638 3.95 -11.06 9.43
C ALA A 638 4.74 -11.13 10.75
N HIS A 639 5.91 -10.49 10.83
CA HIS A 639 6.72 -10.41 12.06
C HIS A 639 5.95 -9.82 13.25
N ILE A 640 5.23 -8.71 13.04
CA ILE A 640 4.50 -8.00 14.10
C ILE A 640 3.34 -8.82 14.70
N GLN A 641 2.90 -9.89 14.05
CA GLN A 641 1.77 -10.70 14.53
C GLN A 641 2.12 -11.64 15.70
N SER A 642 3.39 -11.98 15.95
CA SER A 642 3.77 -12.67 17.20
C SER A 642 3.96 -11.69 18.36
N ASN A 643 4.13 -12.19 19.58
CA ASN A 643 4.66 -11.41 20.70
C ASN A 643 5.56 -12.33 21.58
N PRO A 644 6.86 -12.06 21.71
CA PRO A 644 7.60 -10.92 21.14
C PRO A 644 7.77 -10.97 19.62
N MET A 645 8.28 -9.88 19.09
CA MET A 645 8.79 -9.66 17.73
C MET A 645 10.33 -9.58 17.78
N PHE A 646 10.99 -9.61 16.62
CA PHE A 646 12.40 -9.26 16.51
C PHE A 646 12.74 -8.52 15.21
N GLY A 647 13.79 -7.69 15.26
CA GLY A 647 14.29 -6.90 14.14
C GLY A 647 15.68 -7.30 13.65
N GLY A 648 15.95 -7.08 12.36
CA GLY A 648 17.25 -7.32 11.72
C GLY A 648 17.72 -8.79 11.76
N GLY A 649 19.04 -9.01 11.78
CA GLY A 649 19.66 -10.32 12.06
C GLY A 649 19.95 -11.24 10.86
N THR A 650 21.03 -12.02 10.92
CA THR A 650 21.35 -13.08 9.94
C THR A 650 21.72 -14.39 10.64
N SER A 651 21.39 -15.53 10.02
CA SER A 651 21.58 -16.85 10.64
C SER A 651 23.02 -17.14 11.07
N TYR A 652 24.01 -16.92 10.21
CA TYR A 652 25.40 -17.15 10.59
C TYR A 652 25.87 -16.21 11.71
N SER A 653 25.52 -14.91 11.66
CA SER A 653 25.99 -13.96 12.68
C SER A 653 25.47 -14.27 14.09
N GLU A 654 24.20 -14.64 14.22
CA GLU A 654 23.58 -14.95 15.52
C GLU A 654 24.03 -16.30 16.07
N LEU A 655 24.24 -17.31 15.22
CA LEU A 655 24.89 -18.55 15.62
C LEU A 655 26.34 -18.29 16.07
N ARG A 656 27.04 -17.37 15.39
CA ARG A 656 28.45 -17.03 15.63
C ARG A 656 28.68 -16.25 16.92
N SER A 657 27.79 -15.31 17.26
CA SER A 657 27.84 -14.54 18.51
C SER A 657 27.18 -15.28 19.68
N ASN A 658 26.37 -16.30 19.39
CA ASN A 658 25.47 -16.98 20.32
C ASN A 658 24.40 -16.05 20.92
N THR A 659 24.06 -14.96 20.25
CA THR A 659 23.16 -13.89 20.73
C THR A 659 22.22 -13.35 19.65
N PRO A 660 21.10 -12.70 20.02
CA PRO A 660 20.25 -11.97 19.08
C PRO A 660 21.01 -10.79 18.44
N GLY A 661 20.88 -10.61 17.12
CA GLY A 661 21.47 -9.51 16.37
C GLY A 661 20.47 -8.41 15.97
N GLY A 662 20.96 -7.37 15.27
CA GLY A 662 20.12 -6.29 14.76
C GLY A 662 19.45 -5.46 15.87
N ASN A 663 18.19 -5.07 15.66
CA ASN A 663 17.40 -4.27 16.62
C ASN A 663 17.03 -5.05 17.90
N GLY A 664 17.40 -6.33 18.00
CA GLY A 664 17.12 -7.15 19.17
C GLY A 664 15.70 -7.73 19.17
N ILE A 665 15.08 -7.76 20.36
CA ILE A 665 13.76 -8.35 20.63
C ILE A 665 12.85 -7.20 21.07
N GLU A 666 11.67 -7.10 20.45
CA GLU A 666 10.72 -6.00 20.60
C GLU A 666 9.32 -6.54 20.97
N PRO A 667 8.45 -5.75 21.61
CA PRO A 667 7.04 -6.14 21.76
C PRO A 667 6.34 -6.24 20.39
N GLY A 668 5.45 -7.21 20.24
CA GLY A 668 4.61 -7.39 19.05
C GLY A 668 3.13 -7.49 19.38
N PHE A 669 2.26 -7.51 18.37
CA PHE A 669 0.81 -7.47 18.58
C PHE A 669 0.25 -8.77 19.18
N GLY A 670 0.88 -9.92 18.95
CA GLY A 670 0.48 -11.20 19.57
C GLY A 670 -0.87 -11.77 19.09
N PHE A 671 -1.22 -11.56 17.82
CA PHE A 671 -2.35 -12.25 17.16
C PHE A 671 -2.05 -13.73 16.85
N ILE A 672 -0.77 -14.09 16.81
CA ILE A 672 -0.24 -15.45 16.76
C ILE A 672 0.37 -15.71 18.14
N ALA A 673 -0.21 -16.63 18.89
CA ALA A 673 0.10 -16.85 20.31
C ALA A 673 0.90 -18.14 20.56
N GLU A 674 1.01 -19.00 19.55
CA GLU A 674 1.69 -20.29 19.64
C GLU A 674 3.22 -20.20 19.56
N GLY A 675 3.79 -19.08 19.08
CA GLY A 675 5.24 -18.95 18.85
C GLY A 675 5.64 -17.69 18.10
N ILE A 676 6.92 -17.61 17.72
CA ILE A 676 7.53 -16.42 17.12
C ILE A 676 7.63 -16.48 15.58
N MET A 677 7.37 -15.35 14.92
CA MET A 677 7.31 -15.25 13.45
C MET A 677 8.62 -14.77 12.81
N ASP A 678 8.99 -15.38 11.68
CA ASP A 678 9.91 -14.83 10.68
C ASP A 678 9.19 -14.68 9.31
N SER A 679 9.90 -14.20 8.29
CA SER A 679 9.44 -13.96 6.92
C SER A 679 10.56 -14.24 5.91
N HIS A 680 10.25 -14.31 4.61
CA HIS A 680 11.18 -14.57 3.49
C HIS A 680 12.13 -15.74 3.81
N PHE A 681 11.59 -16.81 4.39
CA PHE A 681 12.33 -17.57 5.39
C PHE A 681 13.53 -18.34 4.85
N ASP A 682 13.31 -19.37 4.03
CA ASP A 682 14.39 -20.13 3.40
C ASP A 682 14.90 -19.39 2.16
N ALA A 683 14.05 -18.56 1.54
CA ALA A 683 14.44 -17.58 0.53
C ALA A 683 15.65 -16.70 0.93
N ARG A 684 15.84 -16.46 2.23
CA ARG A 684 16.95 -15.68 2.82
C ARG A 684 17.72 -16.46 3.90
N GLY A 685 17.62 -17.79 3.93
CA GLY A 685 18.39 -18.66 4.83
C GLY A 685 18.17 -18.43 6.32
N ARG A 686 16.96 -18.03 6.76
CA ARG A 686 16.67 -17.48 8.10
C ARG A 686 16.46 -18.50 9.21
N LEU A 687 16.66 -19.79 8.95
CA LEU A 687 16.49 -20.86 9.94
C LEU A 687 17.37 -20.68 11.19
N GLY A 688 18.66 -20.38 11.02
CA GLY A 688 19.57 -20.21 12.15
C GLY A 688 19.14 -19.09 13.10
N ARG A 689 18.82 -17.90 12.58
CA ARG A 689 18.40 -16.76 13.41
C ARG A 689 17.09 -17.05 14.16
N LEU A 690 16.08 -17.63 13.49
CA LEU A 690 14.81 -17.97 14.13
C LEU A 690 15.03 -18.94 15.31
N VAL A 691 15.91 -19.93 15.15
CA VAL A 691 16.28 -20.88 16.22
C VAL A 691 16.98 -20.19 17.40
N VAL A 692 17.82 -19.19 17.17
CA VAL A 692 18.40 -18.35 18.25
C VAL A 692 17.30 -17.56 18.95
N ARG A 693 16.42 -16.88 18.21
CA ARG A 693 15.32 -16.09 18.80
C ARG A 693 14.34 -16.94 19.59
N MET A 694 14.01 -18.16 19.15
CA MET A 694 13.16 -19.08 19.91
C MET A 694 13.72 -19.34 21.31
N ARG A 695 15.03 -19.59 21.43
CA ARG A 695 15.71 -19.76 22.73
C ARG A 695 15.60 -18.49 23.57
N ASP A 696 16.04 -17.36 23.02
CA ASP A 696 16.22 -16.13 23.79
C ASP A 696 14.90 -15.41 24.12
N THR A 697 13.79 -15.82 23.49
CA THR A 697 12.42 -15.41 23.82
C THR A 697 11.63 -16.49 24.58
N ASN A 698 12.26 -17.64 24.87
CA ASN A 698 11.65 -18.83 25.48
C ASN A 698 10.36 -19.29 24.76
N GLN A 699 10.34 -19.20 23.43
CA GLN A 699 9.20 -19.55 22.58
C GLN A 699 9.28 -21.01 22.11
N PRO A 700 8.26 -21.84 22.38
CA PRO A 700 8.31 -23.27 22.07
C PRO A 700 8.22 -23.57 20.57
N TYR A 701 7.65 -22.66 19.79
CA TYR A 701 7.56 -22.76 18.33
C TYR A 701 8.12 -21.52 17.63
N GLY A 702 8.69 -21.74 16.45
CA GLY A 702 9.06 -20.71 15.49
C GLY A 702 8.42 -21.00 14.13
N PHE A 703 7.97 -19.96 13.44
CA PHE A 703 7.24 -20.08 12.17
C PHE A 703 7.94 -19.30 11.05
N GLY A 704 8.15 -19.98 9.91
CA GLY A 704 8.87 -19.44 8.77
C GLY A 704 8.13 -19.64 7.45
N PRO A 705 7.17 -18.78 7.09
CA PRO A 705 6.61 -18.74 5.74
C PRO A 705 7.63 -18.22 4.72
N ASP A 706 7.73 -18.92 3.58
CA ASP A 706 8.49 -18.45 2.43
C ASP A 706 7.74 -17.37 1.62
N GLU A 707 8.44 -16.80 0.64
CA GLU A 707 7.90 -15.80 -0.27
C GLU A 707 6.66 -16.30 -1.04
N ASN A 708 5.72 -15.38 -1.32
CA ASN A 708 4.42 -15.64 -1.94
C ASN A 708 3.61 -16.79 -1.28
N THR A 709 3.83 -17.00 0.03
CA THR A 709 3.24 -18.10 0.81
C THR A 709 2.80 -17.59 2.17
N ALA A 710 1.69 -18.10 2.67
CA ALA A 710 1.07 -17.66 3.92
C ALA A 710 0.84 -18.82 4.90
N MET A 711 0.97 -18.51 6.18
CA MET A 711 0.57 -19.38 7.30
C MET A 711 -0.65 -18.75 7.98
N MET A 712 -1.81 -19.40 7.82
CA MET A 712 -3.07 -19.01 8.43
C MET A 712 -3.30 -19.74 9.74
N PHE A 713 -3.30 -18.99 10.84
CA PHE A 713 -3.55 -19.46 12.19
C PHE A 713 -5.03 -19.25 12.55
N HIS A 714 -5.71 -20.33 12.89
CA HIS A 714 -7.08 -20.31 13.39
C HIS A 714 -7.24 -21.30 14.55
N LYS A 715 -7.64 -20.78 15.72
CA LYS A 715 -7.88 -21.52 16.97
C LYS A 715 -6.65 -22.20 17.59
N ASN A 716 -6.24 -23.31 16.97
CA ASN A 716 -5.18 -24.23 17.43
C ASN A 716 -4.60 -24.99 16.21
N VAL A 717 -4.81 -24.47 15.00
CA VAL A 717 -4.42 -25.06 13.72
C VAL A 717 -3.75 -23.97 12.91
N VAL A 718 -2.60 -24.28 12.33
CA VAL A 718 -1.99 -23.46 11.27
C VAL A 718 -2.08 -24.21 9.95
N THR A 719 -2.48 -23.51 8.89
CA THR A 719 -2.64 -24.03 7.52
C THR A 719 -1.75 -23.23 6.57
N VAL A 720 -1.06 -23.91 5.64
CA VAL A 720 -0.26 -23.25 4.59
C VAL A 720 -1.11 -22.99 3.35
N ILE A 721 -0.90 -21.82 2.74
CA ILE A 721 -1.61 -21.28 1.56
C ILE A 721 -0.56 -20.67 0.62
N GLY A 722 -0.74 -20.77 -0.70
CA GLY A 722 0.14 -20.14 -1.69
C GLY A 722 1.29 -21.02 -2.20
N GLN A 723 2.29 -20.39 -2.81
CA GLN A 723 3.11 -21.02 -3.86
C GLN A 723 4.24 -21.94 -3.36
N ARG A 724 4.79 -21.70 -2.17
CA ARG A 724 5.92 -22.45 -1.59
C ARG A 724 5.48 -23.18 -0.32
N GLY A 725 6.27 -23.10 0.75
CA GLY A 725 5.98 -23.75 2.02
C GLY A 725 6.06 -22.83 3.24
N GLY A 726 5.64 -23.38 4.38
CA GLY A 726 5.78 -22.81 5.71
C GLY A 726 6.49 -23.79 6.63
N PHE A 727 7.53 -23.31 7.30
CA PHE A 727 8.28 -24.05 8.31
C PHE A 727 7.61 -23.91 9.68
N ILE A 728 7.53 -25.01 10.41
CA ILE A 728 7.22 -25.02 11.85
C ILE A 728 8.38 -25.68 12.57
N ILE A 729 9.09 -24.90 13.37
CA ILE A 729 10.18 -25.37 14.24
C ILE A 729 9.59 -25.59 15.62
N ASP A 730 9.71 -26.79 16.17
CA ASP A 730 9.33 -27.16 17.53
C ASP A 730 10.60 -27.33 18.38
N GLY A 731 10.78 -26.40 19.31
CA GLY A 731 11.86 -26.38 20.30
C GLY A 731 11.45 -26.90 21.68
N SER A 732 10.22 -27.37 21.87
CA SER A 732 9.65 -27.75 23.18
C SER A 732 10.37 -28.91 23.90
N LYS A 733 11.32 -29.57 23.21
CA LYS A 733 12.19 -30.63 23.74
C LYS A 733 13.66 -30.49 23.31
N ALA A 734 14.03 -29.33 22.77
CA ALA A 734 15.38 -29.07 22.33
C ALA A 734 16.31 -28.76 23.51
N THR A 735 17.57 -29.18 23.40
CA THR A 735 18.62 -28.90 24.38
C THR A 735 19.60 -27.91 23.77
N TYR A 736 19.61 -26.68 24.28
CA TYR A 736 20.54 -25.64 23.89
C TYR A 736 21.84 -25.74 24.72
N GLY A 737 22.99 -25.57 24.09
CA GLY A 737 24.28 -25.59 24.78
C GLY A 737 24.65 -24.27 25.47
N ALA A 738 25.64 -24.34 26.36
CA ALA A 738 26.14 -23.22 27.16
C ALA A 738 27.52 -22.69 26.72
N GLU A 739 27.97 -23.05 25.52
CA GLU A 739 29.28 -22.63 24.98
C GLU A 739 29.25 -21.21 24.38
N SER A 740 30.42 -20.71 23.93
CA SER A 740 30.55 -19.39 23.28
C SER A 740 30.05 -19.36 21.83
N LEU A 741 29.78 -20.53 21.24
CA LEU A 741 29.12 -20.68 19.94
C LEU A 741 27.73 -21.29 20.16
N PHE A 742 26.78 -20.95 19.29
CA PHE A 742 25.45 -21.54 19.38
C PHE A 742 25.48 -23.03 19.02
N GLN A 743 24.88 -23.86 19.88
CA GLN A 743 24.55 -25.24 19.55
C GLN A 743 23.16 -25.60 20.09
N VAL A 744 22.46 -26.49 19.38
CA VAL A 744 21.20 -27.05 19.84
C VAL A 744 21.03 -28.47 19.30
N GLU A 745 20.51 -29.36 20.14
CA GLU A 745 20.11 -30.71 19.76
C GLU A 745 18.59 -30.91 19.93
N GLY A 746 18.02 -31.77 19.11
CA GLY A 746 16.66 -32.27 19.30
C GLY A 746 15.55 -31.29 18.91
N LEU A 747 15.85 -30.26 18.11
CA LEU A 747 14.81 -29.53 17.40
C LEU A 747 14.03 -30.50 16.51
N LYS A 748 12.74 -30.22 16.35
CA LYS A 748 11.89 -30.94 15.40
C LYS A 748 11.37 -29.94 14.36
N VAL A 749 11.60 -30.26 13.08
CA VAL A 749 11.19 -29.42 11.94
C VAL A 749 10.03 -30.11 11.22
N HIS A 750 8.99 -29.32 10.94
CA HIS A 750 7.95 -29.64 9.98
C HIS A 750 8.02 -28.64 8.82
N TYR A 751 7.73 -29.10 7.60
CA TYR A 751 7.60 -28.26 6.41
C TYR A 751 6.27 -28.61 5.73
N LEU A 752 5.41 -27.61 5.55
CA LEU A 752 4.07 -27.76 4.99
C LEU A 752 3.97 -26.96 3.69
N THR A 753 3.22 -27.45 2.70
CA THR A 753 2.89 -26.72 1.47
C THR A 753 1.37 -26.49 1.38
N SER A 754 0.89 -25.72 0.40
CA SER A 754 -0.53 -25.35 0.28
C SER A 754 -1.50 -26.53 0.52
N GLY A 755 -2.55 -26.26 1.29
CA GLY A 755 -3.57 -27.21 1.74
C GLY A 755 -3.21 -28.06 2.95
N ASP A 756 -1.93 -28.11 3.35
CA ASP A 756 -1.51 -28.85 4.55
C ASP A 756 -1.75 -28.03 5.83
N SER A 757 -2.00 -28.71 6.95
CA SER A 757 -2.18 -28.06 8.26
C SER A 757 -1.55 -28.82 9.43
N TYR A 758 -1.14 -28.10 10.47
CA TYR A 758 -0.62 -28.63 11.73
C TYR A 758 -1.51 -28.23 12.91
N HIS A 759 -1.91 -29.20 13.74
CA HIS A 759 -2.81 -28.97 14.88
C HIS A 759 -2.07 -29.08 16.22
N PHE A 760 -1.72 -27.93 16.81
CA PHE A 760 -0.89 -27.80 18.02
C PHE A 760 -1.35 -28.65 19.22
N LYS A 761 -2.67 -28.75 19.49
CA LYS A 761 -3.20 -29.56 20.60
C LYS A 761 -3.00 -31.08 20.43
N THR A 762 -2.84 -31.55 19.20
CA THR A 762 -2.70 -33.00 18.91
C THR A 762 -1.31 -33.37 18.39
N ASN A 763 -0.49 -32.38 18.02
CA ASN A 763 0.81 -32.53 17.36
C ASN A 763 0.72 -33.46 16.12
N LYS A 764 -0.24 -33.15 15.24
CA LYS A 764 -0.50 -33.88 13.99
C LYS A 764 -0.49 -32.94 12.80
N ILE A 765 0.16 -33.37 11.72
CA ILE A 765 -0.09 -32.85 10.37
C ILE A 765 -1.33 -33.52 9.77
N THR A 766 -2.11 -32.75 9.02
CA THR A 766 -3.09 -33.23 8.05
C THR A 766 -2.65 -32.79 6.66
N SER A 767 -2.60 -33.74 5.72
CA SER A 767 -2.30 -33.49 4.30
C SER A 767 -3.21 -34.34 3.43
N SER A 768 -3.59 -33.82 2.26
CA SER A 768 -4.26 -34.57 1.19
C SER A 768 -3.27 -35.30 0.26
N LYS A 769 -1.97 -34.98 0.37
CA LYS A 769 -0.91 -35.53 -0.47
C LYS A 769 -0.61 -36.97 -0.04
N PRO A 770 -0.38 -37.93 -0.97
CA PRO A 770 -0.10 -39.31 -0.62
C PRO A 770 1.23 -39.46 0.13
N LEU A 771 1.27 -40.42 1.06
CA LEU A 771 2.47 -40.76 1.83
C LEU A 771 3.57 -41.31 0.92
N ILE A 772 4.81 -40.83 1.08
CA ILE A 772 5.99 -41.38 0.42
C ILE A 772 6.31 -42.75 1.05
N THR A 773 5.99 -43.82 0.33
CA THR A 773 6.21 -45.22 0.75
C THR A 773 7.35 -45.92 0.00
N ARG A 774 7.98 -45.23 -0.95
CA ARG A 774 9.17 -45.67 -1.72
C ARG A 774 10.04 -44.44 -1.97
N PRO A 775 11.38 -44.57 -2.09
CA PRO A 775 12.22 -43.45 -2.48
C PRO A 775 11.79 -42.83 -3.81
N MET A 776 11.78 -41.51 -3.85
CA MET A 776 11.63 -40.67 -5.04
C MET A 776 13.00 -40.25 -5.62
N PHE A 777 14.05 -40.26 -4.80
CA PHE A 777 15.41 -39.88 -5.18
C PHE A 777 16.38 -41.03 -4.87
N GLU A 778 17.32 -41.30 -5.78
CA GLU A 778 18.35 -42.33 -5.62
C GLU A 778 19.50 -41.88 -4.69
N SER A 779 19.73 -40.57 -4.59
CA SER A 779 20.77 -39.93 -3.77
C SER A 779 20.17 -39.03 -2.69
N TYR A 780 20.96 -38.77 -1.64
CA TYR A 780 20.78 -37.62 -0.74
C TYR A 780 21.30 -36.33 -1.42
N TYR A 781 21.01 -35.19 -0.80
CA TYR A 781 21.63 -33.90 -1.11
C TYR A 781 22.15 -33.27 0.20
N ASP A 782 23.45 -32.98 0.25
CA ASP A 782 24.07 -32.17 1.29
C ASP A 782 24.35 -30.77 0.73
N SER A 783 24.18 -29.72 1.53
CA SER A 783 24.49 -28.33 1.14
C SER A 783 25.82 -27.87 1.73
N THR A 784 26.58 -27.09 0.96
CA THR A 784 27.78 -26.35 1.40
C THR A 784 27.51 -24.89 1.73
N ASN A 785 26.26 -24.44 1.58
CA ASN A 785 25.78 -23.14 2.07
C ASN A 785 24.30 -23.25 2.44
N ILE A 786 24.02 -23.81 3.61
CA ILE A 786 22.65 -24.07 4.10
C ILE A 786 21.81 -22.80 4.33
N PHE A 787 22.43 -21.61 4.36
CA PHE A 787 21.73 -20.32 4.41
C PHE A 787 21.68 -19.63 3.04
N GLY A 788 22.01 -20.34 1.96
CA GLY A 788 21.66 -19.97 0.59
C GLY A 788 20.16 -20.12 0.34
N ALA A 789 19.64 -19.36 -0.63
CA ALA A 789 18.21 -19.30 -0.93
C ALA A 789 17.62 -20.68 -1.26
N TYR A 790 16.64 -21.11 -0.48
CA TYR A 790 15.90 -22.38 -0.61
C TYR A 790 16.72 -23.67 -0.37
N GLU A 791 17.94 -23.57 0.16
CA GLU A 791 18.81 -24.73 0.40
C GLU A 791 18.33 -25.60 1.57
N THR A 792 17.65 -25.05 2.57
CA THR A 792 17.08 -25.84 3.68
C THR A 792 16.00 -26.79 3.18
N THR A 793 15.04 -26.26 2.41
CA THR A 793 13.94 -27.00 1.78
C THR A 793 14.50 -28.09 0.87
N LYS A 794 15.55 -27.78 0.10
CA LYS A 794 16.21 -28.71 -0.80
C LYS A 794 16.84 -29.89 -0.04
N VAL A 795 17.64 -29.63 1.02
CA VAL A 795 18.22 -30.69 1.87
C VAL A 795 17.12 -31.55 2.51
N MET A 796 16.10 -30.94 3.12
CA MET A 796 15.02 -31.68 3.79
C MET A 796 14.19 -32.54 2.82
N THR A 797 13.80 -32.00 1.66
CA THR A 797 12.98 -32.72 0.67
C THR A 797 13.75 -33.88 0.02
N HIS A 798 15.03 -33.67 -0.33
CA HIS A 798 15.89 -34.74 -0.83
C HIS A 798 16.14 -35.81 0.22
N LEU A 799 16.43 -35.45 1.47
CA LEU A 799 16.55 -36.41 2.58
C LEU A 799 15.27 -37.24 2.70
N VAL A 800 14.10 -36.61 2.85
CA VAL A 800 12.83 -37.30 3.06
C VAL A 800 12.41 -38.15 1.86
N GLY A 801 12.70 -37.73 0.63
CA GLY A 801 12.44 -38.49 -0.59
C GLY A 801 13.49 -39.56 -0.95
N SER A 802 14.67 -39.57 -0.33
CA SER A 802 15.74 -40.55 -0.59
C SER A 802 15.69 -41.75 0.38
N PRO A 803 16.46 -42.85 0.19
CA PRO A 803 16.52 -43.94 1.17
C PRO A 803 17.30 -43.59 2.45
N TYR A 804 18.18 -42.58 2.44
CA TYR A 804 19.17 -42.30 3.49
C TYR A 804 18.55 -41.81 4.81
N ALA A 805 19.22 -42.08 5.94
CA ALA A 805 18.75 -41.71 7.27
C ALA A 805 18.99 -40.24 7.63
N ILE A 806 20.06 -39.63 7.12
CA ILE A 806 20.53 -38.29 7.49
C ILE A 806 21.03 -37.48 6.28
N ALA A 807 21.05 -36.15 6.41
CA ALA A 807 21.68 -35.23 5.46
C ALA A 807 22.25 -34.00 6.19
N TYR A 808 23.21 -33.33 5.55
CA TYR A 808 23.98 -32.23 6.13
C TYR A 808 23.81 -30.92 5.37
N GLY A 809 23.62 -29.83 6.09
CA GLY A 809 23.80 -28.48 5.57
C GLY A 809 24.92 -27.76 6.33
N ASP A 810 26.05 -27.53 5.68
CA ASP A 810 27.14 -26.72 6.24
C ASP A 810 26.95 -25.23 5.90
N THR A 811 27.43 -24.34 6.77
CA THR A 811 27.61 -22.92 6.43
C THR A 811 28.73 -22.73 5.42
N SER A 812 28.66 -21.67 4.60
CA SER A 812 29.73 -21.32 3.65
C SER A 812 31.04 -20.92 4.35
N GLU A 813 30.90 -20.45 5.58
CA GLU A 813 31.94 -19.97 6.47
C GLU A 813 32.67 -21.13 7.16
N ASN A 814 33.99 -21.01 7.28
CA ASN A 814 34.88 -22.09 7.74
C ASN A 814 35.50 -21.86 9.14
N ASN A 815 35.26 -20.71 9.79
CA ASN A 815 35.85 -20.40 11.10
C ASN A 815 34.91 -19.54 11.97
N PRO A 816 34.10 -20.17 12.84
CA PRO A 816 33.72 -21.58 12.84
C PRO A 816 32.88 -21.93 11.60
N ARG A 817 32.78 -23.23 11.30
CA ARG A 817 31.71 -23.76 10.45
C ARG A 817 30.56 -24.20 11.35
N PHE A 818 29.31 -23.90 11.00
CA PHE A 818 28.16 -24.57 11.62
C PHE A 818 27.63 -25.64 10.67
N THR A 819 27.27 -26.79 11.24
CA THR A 819 26.68 -27.91 10.52
C THR A 819 25.27 -28.14 11.05
N LEU A 820 24.27 -27.95 10.18
CA LEU A 820 22.87 -28.32 10.40
C LEU A 820 22.71 -29.79 10.00
N LEU A 821 22.44 -30.66 10.97
CA LEU A 821 22.33 -32.10 10.79
C LEU A 821 20.85 -32.53 10.86
N PHE A 822 20.30 -32.85 9.69
CA PHE A 822 18.94 -33.32 9.54
C PHE A 822 18.90 -34.85 9.64
N ARG A 823 18.03 -35.42 10.48
CA ARG A 823 17.88 -36.88 10.63
C ARG A 823 16.41 -37.30 10.60
N LYS A 824 16.12 -38.42 9.92
CA LYS A 824 14.83 -39.11 9.99
C LYS A 824 14.67 -39.76 11.37
N ALA A 825 13.74 -39.26 12.16
CA ALA A 825 13.27 -39.92 13.36
C ALA A 825 12.30 -41.06 13.01
N PRO A 826 12.03 -42.04 13.91
CA PRO A 826 11.02 -43.10 13.68
C PRO A 826 9.57 -42.62 13.49
N ARG A 827 9.32 -41.30 13.61
CA ARG A 827 8.02 -40.66 13.31
C ARG A 827 8.06 -39.78 12.06
N THR A 828 9.23 -39.60 11.42
CA THR A 828 9.33 -38.75 10.24
C THR A 828 8.49 -39.31 9.10
N LYS A 829 7.70 -38.46 8.46
CA LYS A 829 6.90 -38.83 7.28
C LYS A 829 7.04 -37.79 6.19
N GLY A 830 7.22 -38.26 4.96
CA GLY A 830 7.08 -37.44 3.77
C GLY A 830 5.73 -37.69 3.10
N TYR A 831 5.11 -36.65 2.60
CA TYR A 831 3.96 -36.70 1.70
C TYR A 831 4.30 -35.86 0.47
N HIS A 832 3.85 -36.25 -0.73
CA HIS A 832 4.17 -35.52 -1.96
C HIS A 832 3.10 -35.67 -3.04
N SER A 833 2.77 -34.56 -3.70
CA SER A 833 2.00 -34.55 -4.95
C SER A 833 2.43 -33.36 -5.82
N ASN A 834 2.57 -33.57 -7.13
CA ASN A 834 2.79 -32.50 -8.13
C ASN A 834 3.95 -31.53 -7.80
N GLY A 835 5.04 -32.02 -7.22
CA GLY A 835 6.20 -31.22 -6.80
C GLY A 835 6.09 -30.61 -5.39
N ALA A 836 4.88 -30.55 -4.82
CA ALA A 836 4.66 -30.04 -3.46
C ALA A 836 4.90 -31.14 -2.41
N PHE A 837 5.68 -30.81 -1.38
CA PHE A 837 6.05 -31.71 -0.29
C PHE A 837 5.41 -31.33 1.05
N THR A 838 5.18 -32.33 1.89
CA THR A 838 4.88 -32.17 3.32
C THR A 838 5.84 -33.04 4.12
N ILE A 839 6.45 -32.49 5.16
CA ILE A 839 7.40 -33.17 6.04
C ILE A 839 6.88 -33.08 7.46
N ASP A 840 6.58 -34.23 8.06
CA ASP A 840 6.25 -34.38 9.47
C ASP A 840 7.51 -34.79 10.25
N SER A 841 7.82 -34.08 11.34
CA SER A 841 8.70 -34.54 12.41
C SER A 841 10.11 -35.00 11.97
N LEU A 842 10.83 -34.16 11.23
CA LEU A 842 12.27 -34.34 10.97
C LEU A 842 13.09 -33.83 12.18
N ARG A 843 14.15 -34.52 12.62
CA ARG A 843 15.06 -33.99 13.67
C ARG A 843 16.09 -33.05 13.03
N LEU A 844 16.39 -31.95 13.70
CA LEU A 844 17.48 -31.03 13.39
C LEU A 844 18.36 -30.84 14.64
N ASP A 845 19.67 -30.92 14.44
CA ASP A 845 20.68 -30.41 15.38
C ASP A 845 21.53 -29.35 14.68
N ILE A 846 22.02 -28.34 15.42
CA ILE A 846 22.97 -27.34 14.94
C ILE A 846 24.25 -27.47 15.75
N ILE A 847 25.36 -27.81 15.09
CA ILE A 847 26.62 -28.19 15.74
C ILE A 847 27.76 -27.30 15.19
N PRO A 848 28.48 -26.55 16.04
CA PRO A 848 29.68 -25.83 15.63
C PRO A 848 30.86 -26.79 15.41
N ASN A 849 31.65 -26.54 14.37
CA ASN A 849 32.92 -27.21 14.05
C ASN A 849 32.87 -28.75 14.07
N LEU A 850 31.77 -29.35 13.59
CA LEU A 850 31.62 -30.81 13.51
C LEU A 850 32.81 -31.43 12.77
N ALA A 851 33.59 -32.24 13.48
CA ALA A 851 34.86 -32.79 13.02
C ALA A 851 34.67 -34.00 12.08
N GLU A 852 33.76 -34.91 12.43
CA GLU A 852 33.45 -36.11 11.64
C GLU A 852 31.94 -36.19 11.38
N LYS A 853 31.54 -36.69 10.20
CA LYS A 853 30.15 -36.90 9.81
C LYS A 853 29.78 -38.38 9.97
N GLU A 854 28.57 -38.62 10.45
CA GLU A 854 28.01 -39.95 10.69
C GLU A 854 27.79 -40.71 9.34
N PRO A 855 27.82 -42.06 9.35
CA PRO A 855 27.36 -42.85 8.20
C PRO A 855 25.90 -42.54 7.86
N ARG A 856 25.57 -42.41 6.57
CA ARG A 856 24.23 -41.94 6.12
C ARG A 856 23.15 -43.04 6.00
N ASN A 857 23.48 -44.29 6.34
CA ASN A 857 22.62 -45.47 6.14
C ASN A 857 21.76 -45.76 7.37
#